data_AF-A0A1A9ZR07-F1
#
_entry.id   AF-A0A1A9ZR07-F1
#
_cell.length_a   1.000
_cell.length_b   1.000
_cell.length_c   1.000
_cell.angle_alpha   90.00
_cell.angle_beta   90.00
_cell.angle_gamma   90.00
#
_symmetry.space_group_name_H-M   'P 1'
#
loop_
_entity.id
_entity.type
_entity.pdbx_description
1 polymer ?
#
loop_
_entity_poly.entity_id
_entity_poly.type
_entity_poly.pdbx_seq_one_letter_code
_entity_poly.pdbx_strand_id
1 'polypeptide(L)'
;MNFKPTITYSGAAPLFRALECQIVDDIPSDQCEWRRTYQRPTKYVRLEAQFQPLNESLLEKYKKGVWSIVEHPILHIYVTECNDLDCYKKTAHEEIDNWLKLLYSYGVTDWMILLVETIDVRKTKNLLQRTTVLDKIRTDFGAKNDDRCISVLYSAKHKPTESFRCLVQRIRFLMLTSYNRNIAKYEELIRSKREKRNHDNWDFHQYFFMQEDLALLFEKLELHTEALIQYDELDAIFSQFLNTAGLGDKHKWMKCFKKPLTSFSGICLRRSERFAMREKIRAGAVTLLEFRNYLFERQAYLLQQSNDISCIAKRLLNFLFSTLREIELVKLECQEGALACWEFVCALEVLQLCERTMEPQEITCFQHCAPIWNLTKDKLYELGKLCGLLPGCSPTSAQLHIVVQLSAGIGDNPIEPEQLLNPLPQQRDRSPGRKHPKPASEQLKEALSSNQAFQKLYLELAELAISTYKHVLRLRSARLVGLDLGNFYCSLNEPHKAVGFFTDLLRELKAENWTMLSSQTLLELANCYRKMGDAMAYTKTCSAISCCLELEVLVRTFYFDEFLKSLKTLNSVLSAQPSVENANYCMLEDNFQILAIEVLNEKPIIQDEFVRVQLQLESFYPREVIIDDLKLSFDLFATPLPTTSTGINNDKQKFCLQLQYKQDNTLATASVACGNVKPTQIVRRSSSTKRKLSPSKSDFTNYVAADNKALMPGVNLIELKAKGNRVGQWQFKQLCLRMSQLEFLSEHLPNKTSTFEITTKPASAVLHFKTLIAGVEQPIRLHVSGGSFIFSNEAKITLKCSKNLRIRLQKPSKEEEGDVNKENPNEDATFESVLQVPLQNFKSFEERDIPLEVLTDMPGRKVAKHLEHHILLSCPWSRSELQIPILFQPAIEASCHLHTCGTQKFLQVIVKGLESHLYLTEARVRCDVPGVSLVDLNPPTLQRIEIYKSLTVFYLYEIQVEPLKAENELPVIKVHFITKYSSVEKPYLLRNFGCAFDLVDYITLFKIHAQLEPNELCRLRSVCNLNLKITKVHENPYVDLMYEVLTDQNLWAVCGRSIGVISMKDVDSHSISLDVMPLSTGFLPMPSIRLSKYTAGGKNKTDAHSKAHPFPPGQLYNSTKSMQIHVIGEQ
;
A
#
# COMPACT_ATOMS: atom_id res chain seq x y z
N MET A 1 29.10 22.61 -57.15
CA MET A 1 30.56 22.43 -57.08
C MET A 1 30.84 21.21 -56.21
N ASN A 2 31.52 20.18 -56.74
CA ASN A 2 31.95 19.03 -55.95
C ASN A 2 33.45 19.22 -55.68
N PHE A 3 33.79 19.77 -54.51
CA PHE A 3 35.18 20.05 -54.20
C PHE A 3 35.91 18.76 -53.77
N LYS A 4 37.00 18.44 -54.47
CA LYS A 4 37.95 17.35 -54.15
C LYS A 4 39.32 17.96 -53.85
N PRO A 5 40.04 17.47 -52.84
CA PRO A 5 41.33 18.05 -52.50
C PRO A 5 42.37 17.70 -53.56
N THR A 6 43.23 18.67 -53.82
CA THR A 6 44.16 18.59 -54.94
C THR A 6 45.49 17.99 -54.50
N ILE A 7 45.94 16.95 -55.20
CA ILE A 7 47.31 16.44 -55.13
C ILE A 7 47.99 16.83 -56.44
N THR A 8 49.19 17.41 -56.35
CA THR A 8 49.94 17.74 -57.57
C THR A 8 50.99 16.70 -57.87
N TYR A 9 51.34 16.55 -59.15
CA TYR A 9 52.43 15.69 -59.57
C TYR A 9 53.43 16.40 -60.50
N SER A 10 54.67 15.93 -60.49
CA SER A 10 55.80 16.42 -61.29
C SER A 10 56.69 15.25 -61.74
N GLY A 11 57.58 15.46 -62.72
CA GLY A 11 58.45 14.41 -63.28
C GLY A 11 57.80 13.68 -64.45
N ALA A 12 57.83 12.35 -64.45
CA ALA A 12 57.30 11.47 -65.50
C ALA A 12 55.76 11.45 -65.55
N ALA A 13 55.14 12.51 -66.09
CA ALA A 13 53.69 12.67 -66.16
C ALA A 13 52.92 11.54 -66.88
N PRO A 14 53.35 11.01 -68.05
CA PRO A 14 52.63 9.93 -68.73
C PRO A 14 52.55 8.66 -67.87
N LEU A 15 53.60 8.39 -67.09
CA LEU A 15 53.69 7.24 -66.21
C LEU A 15 52.74 7.37 -65.01
N PHE A 16 52.65 8.55 -64.43
CA PHE A 16 51.69 8.82 -63.36
C PHE A 16 50.24 8.67 -63.83
N ARG A 17 49.90 9.20 -65.03
CA ARG A 17 48.56 9.08 -65.61
C ARG A 17 48.12 7.63 -65.81
N ALA A 18 49.05 6.71 -66.05
CA ALA A 18 48.75 5.28 -66.15
C ALA A 18 48.35 4.65 -64.79
N LEU A 19 48.76 5.24 -63.67
CA LEU A 19 48.43 4.80 -62.31
C LEU A 19 47.23 5.56 -61.71
N GLU A 20 47.00 6.80 -62.17
CA GLU A 20 46.06 7.74 -61.57
C GLU A 20 44.65 7.18 -61.38
N CYS A 21 44.05 6.56 -62.41
CA CYS A 21 42.68 6.05 -62.31
C CYS A 21 42.54 5.06 -61.14
N GLN A 22 43.49 4.13 -61.02
CA GLN A 22 43.48 3.14 -59.93
C GLN A 22 43.73 3.81 -58.58
N ILE A 23 44.60 4.83 -58.50
CA ILE A 23 44.85 5.56 -57.24
C ILE A 23 43.58 6.32 -56.81
N VAL A 24 42.89 6.99 -57.74
CA VAL A 24 41.67 7.76 -57.46
C VAL A 24 40.55 6.84 -56.97
N ASP A 25 40.40 5.66 -57.57
CA ASP A 25 39.38 4.68 -57.18
C ASP A 25 39.71 4.02 -55.83
N ASP A 26 40.99 3.74 -55.56
CA ASP A 26 41.42 3.05 -54.35
C ASP A 26 41.54 3.99 -53.14
N ILE A 27 41.82 5.29 -53.28
CA ILE A 27 41.90 6.23 -52.13
C ILE A 27 40.66 6.19 -51.21
N PRO A 28 39.40 6.26 -51.69
CA PRO A 28 38.20 6.25 -50.84
C PRO A 28 37.75 4.86 -50.34
N SER A 29 38.42 3.77 -50.77
CA SER A 29 37.97 2.39 -50.53
C SER A 29 37.81 2.04 -49.04
N ASP A 30 38.67 2.59 -48.17
CA ASP A 30 38.67 2.33 -46.73
C ASP A 30 38.61 3.63 -45.93
N GLN A 31 38.01 3.57 -44.75
CA GLN A 31 38.14 4.65 -43.76
C GLN A 31 39.53 4.62 -43.11
N CYS A 32 40.11 5.80 -42.91
CA CYS A 32 41.44 5.99 -42.34
C CYS A 32 41.34 6.48 -40.90
N GLU A 33 42.18 5.94 -40.01
CA GLU A 33 42.36 6.46 -38.65
C GLU A 33 43.03 7.84 -38.71
N TRP A 34 42.38 8.86 -38.16
CA TRP A 34 42.89 10.22 -38.11
C TRP A 34 43.02 10.76 -36.69
N ARG A 35 44.23 11.23 -36.36
CA ARG A 35 44.59 11.79 -35.06
C ARG A 35 45.17 13.21 -35.26
N ARG A 36 44.46 14.22 -34.75
CA ARG A 36 44.80 15.64 -34.98
C ARG A 36 45.81 16.22 -33.98
N THR A 37 45.80 15.78 -32.72
CA THR A 37 46.71 16.25 -31.63
C THR A 37 46.63 15.30 -30.42
N TYR A 38 47.64 15.32 -29.54
CA TYR A 38 47.63 14.56 -28.29
C TYR A 38 46.39 14.95 -27.46
N GLN A 39 45.66 13.96 -26.91
CA GLN A 39 44.40 14.10 -26.14
C GLN A 39 43.09 14.29 -26.93
N ARG A 40 43.10 14.50 -28.26
CA ARG A 40 41.85 14.45 -29.05
C ARG A 40 41.48 13.02 -29.40
N PRO A 41 40.18 12.65 -29.36
CA PRO A 41 39.75 11.30 -29.73
C PRO A 41 40.11 11.02 -31.19
N THR A 42 40.56 9.79 -31.45
CA THR A 42 40.75 9.27 -32.79
C THR A 42 39.43 9.34 -33.57
N LYS A 43 39.50 9.77 -34.84
CA LYS A 43 38.36 9.82 -35.76
C LYS A 43 38.61 8.93 -36.97
N TYR A 44 37.55 8.48 -37.61
CA TYR A 44 37.63 7.75 -38.88
C TYR A 44 37.16 8.68 -39.99
N VAL A 45 37.98 8.82 -41.04
CA VAL A 45 37.67 9.71 -42.16
C VAL A 45 37.77 8.96 -43.48
N ARG A 46 36.94 9.34 -44.44
CA ARG A 46 37.09 8.92 -45.82
C ARG A 46 37.79 10.03 -46.61
N LEU A 47 38.77 9.64 -47.41
CA LEU A 47 39.56 10.55 -48.22
C LEU A 47 39.11 10.47 -49.67
N GLU A 48 39.14 11.60 -50.35
CA GLU A 48 39.04 11.69 -51.81
C GLU A 48 40.23 12.51 -52.29
N ALA A 49 40.59 12.42 -53.57
CA ALA A 49 41.61 13.27 -54.17
C ALA A 49 41.31 13.53 -55.65
N GLN A 50 41.84 14.63 -56.16
CA GLN A 50 41.98 14.92 -57.58
C GLN A 50 43.44 15.24 -57.88
N PHE A 51 43.92 14.88 -59.08
CA PHE A 51 45.31 15.08 -59.46
C PHE A 51 45.47 16.08 -60.60
N GLN A 52 46.46 16.95 -60.48
CA GLN A 52 46.83 17.89 -61.54
C GLN A 52 48.34 18.12 -61.60
N PRO A 53 48.91 18.53 -62.74
CA PRO A 53 50.31 18.93 -62.79
C PRO A 53 50.61 20.05 -61.79
N LEU A 54 51.82 20.06 -61.22
CA LEU A 54 52.26 21.16 -60.36
C LEU A 54 52.16 22.49 -61.11
N ASN A 55 51.47 23.45 -60.50
CA ASN A 55 51.30 24.80 -61.01
C ASN A 55 51.75 25.80 -59.93
N GLU A 56 52.87 26.48 -60.20
CA GLU A 56 53.47 27.45 -59.27
C GLU A 56 52.55 28.62 -58.93
N SER A 57 51.65 29.02 -59.83
CA SER A 57 50.70 30.10 -59.57
C SER A 57 49.76 29.81 -58.40
N LEU A 58 49.48 28.54 -58.12
CA LEU A 58 48.70 28.14 -56.94
C LEU A 58 49.52 28.39 -55.68
N LEU A 59 50.82 28.07 -55.68
CA LEU A 59 51.73 28.27 -54.56
C LEU A 59 51.99 29.77 -54.27
N GLU A 60 52.02 30.62 -55.30
CA GLU A 60 52.20 32.06 -55.16
C GLU A 60 51.08 32.76 -54.38
N LYS A 61 49.83 32.35 -54.55
CA LYS A 61 48.67 32.93 -53.83
C LYS A 61 48.87 32.87 -52.31
N TYR A 62 49.43 31.76 -51.83
CA TYR A 62 49.72 31.54 -50.40
C TYR A 62 50.81 32.47 -49.89
N LYS A 63 51.87 32.70 -50.66
CA LYS A 63 52.94 33.64 -50.30
C LYS A 63 52.43 35.08 -50.18
N LYS A 64 51.39 35.42 -50.95
CA LYS A 64 50.71 36.73 -50.94
C LYS A 64 49.63 36.86 -49.85
N GLY A 65 49.43 35.84 -49.00
CA GLY A 65 48.47 35.86 -47.89
C GLY A 65 47.03 35.53 -48.27
N VAL A 66 46.77 35.11 -49.51
CA VAL A 66 45.46 34.64 -49.97
C VAL A 66 45.41 33.12 -49.76
N TRP A 67 44.88 32.69 -48.62
CA TRP A 67 44.81 31.28 -48.24
C TRP A 67 43.38 30.75 -48.31
N SER A 68 43.16 29.68 -49.09
CA SER A 68 41.95 28.85 -49.03
C SER A 68 42.36 27.42 -48.70
N ILE A 69 41.74 26.83 -47.66
CA ILE A 69 42.00 25.44 -47.27
C ILE A 69 41.43 24.44 -48.29
N VAL A 70 40.44 24.88 -49.05
CA VAL A 70 39.79 24.15 -50.13
C VAL A 70 40.73 24.17 -51.35
N GLU A 71 41.15 25.33 -51.85
CA GLU A 71 42.00 25.35 -53.06
C GLU A 71 43.45 24.85 -52.86
N HIS A 72 43.89 24.66 -51.61
CA HIS A 72 45.28 24.31 -51.30
C HIS A 72 45.64 22.87 -51.65
N PRO A 73 46.69 22.66 -52.47
CA PRO A 73 47.22 21.32 -52.67
C PRO A 73 47.69 20.69 -51.36
N ILE A 74 47.28 19.46 -51.11
CA ILE A 74 47.55 18.74 -49.85
C ILE A 74 48.77 17.81 -49.94
N LEU A 75 49.22 17.47 -51.15
CA LEU A 75 50.40 16.63 -51.36
C LEU A 75 51.01 16.92 -52.72
N HIS A 76 52.34 16.85 -52.80
CA HIS A 76 53.11 17.00 -54.03
C HIS A 76 53.88 15.70 -54.31
N ILE A 77 53.61 15.03 -55.43
CA ILE A 77 54.22 13.75 -55.79
C ILE A 77 55.21 13.95 -56.94
N TYR A 78 56.48 13.63 -56.73
CA TYR A 78 57.45 13.55 -57.82
C TYR A 78 57.54 12.11 -58.32
N VAL A 79 57.35 11.91 -59.61
CA VAL A 79 57.29 10.57 -60.23
C VAL A 79 58.51 10.39 -61.13
N THR A 80 59.24 9.30 -60.93
CA THR A 80 60.42 8.97 -61.74
C THR A 80 60.45 7.48 -62.08
N GLU A 81 60.95 7.15 -63.26
CA GLU A 81 61.28 5.78 -63.67
C GLU A 81 62.81 5.69 -63.75
N CYS A 82 63.44 4.99 -62.81
CA CYS A 82 64.89 4.88 -62.77
C CYS A 82 65.30 3.51 -62.24
N ASN A 83 65.70 2.63 -63.16
CA ASN A 83 66.07 1.26 -62.85
C ASN A 83 67.60 1.06 -62.70
N ASP A 84 68.39 2.13 -62.85
CA ASP A 84 69.87 2.08 -62.87
C ASP A 84 70.52 3.19 -62.01
N LEU A 85 71.55 2.83 -61.24
CA LEU A 85 72.21 3.74 -60.29
C LEU A 85 73.03 4.84 -60.97
N ASP A 86 73.57 4.59 -62.17
CA ASP A 86 74.34 5.61 -62.90
C ASP A 86 73.41 6.63 -63.54
N CYS A 87 72.24 6.20 -64.03
CA CYS A 87 71.17 7.10 -64.46
C CYS A 87 70.68 7.97 -63.29
N TYR A 88 70.46 7.39 -62.11
CA TYR A 88 70.04 8.14 -60.92
C TYR A 88 70.99 9.29 -60.58
N LYS A 89 72.30 9.04 -60.52
CA LYS A 89 73.30 10.06 -60.16
C LYS A 89 73.44 11.18 -61.19
N LYS A 90 73.18 10.88 -62.48
CA LYS A 90 73.38 11.83 -63.58
C LYS A 90 72.17 12.73 -63.83
N THR A 91 70.95 12.23 -63.62
CA THR A 91 69.72 12.96 -63.99
C THR A 91 68.71 13.04 -62.86
N ALA A 92 68.16 11.89 -62.43
CA ALA A 92 67.04 11.87 -61.49
C ALA A 92 67.36 12.53 -60.13
N HIS A 93 68.60 12.42 -59.64
CA HIS A 93 69.02 13.11 -58.41
C HIS A 93 68.93 14.63 -58.54
N GLU A 94 69.43 15.21 -59.63
CA GLU A 94 69.41 16.66 -59.84
C GLU A 94 67.98 17.19 -60.04
N GLU A 95 67.14 16.46 -60.79
CA GLU A 95 65.75 16.85 -61.03
C GLU A 95 64.91 16.82 -59.75
N ILE A 96 65.08 15.79 -58.90
CA ILE A 96 64.40 15.70 -57.61
C ILE A 96 64.87 16.82 -56.67
N ASP A 97 66.18 17.09 -56.60
CA ASP A 97 66.75 18.14 -55.75
C ASP A 97 66.23 19.53 -56.15
N ASN A 98 66.18 19.83 -57.46
CA ASN A 98 65.63 21.08 -57.97
C ASN A 98 64.14 21.24 -57.65
N TRP A 99 63.35 20.17 -57.79
CA TRP A 99 61.92 20.18 -57.43
C TRP A 99 61.69 20.38 -55.92
N LEU A 100 62.48 19.72 -55.06
CA LEU A 100 62.39 19.92 -53.62
C LEU A 100 62.76 21.35 -53.21
N LYS A 101 63.83 21.93 -53.79
CA LYS A 101 64.22 23.33 -53.59
C LYS A 101 63.09 24.29 -53.98
N LEU A 102 62.41 24.03 -55.09
CA LEU A 102 61.23 24.80 -55.51
C LEU A 102 60.13 24.76 -54.45
N LEU A 103 59.73 23.57 -53.98
CA LEU A 103 58.70 23.43 -52.95
C LEU A 103 59.09 24.13 -51.63
N TYR A 104 60.34 23.98 -51.19
CA TYR A 104 60.85 24.63 -49.98
C TYR A 104 60.87 26.16 -50.09
N SER A 105 61.08 26.72 -51.29
CA SER A 105 61.02 28.17 -51.50
C SER A 105 59.61 28.78 -51.24
N TYR A 106 58.57 27.95 -51.31
CA TYR A 106 57.19 28.29 -50.96
C TYR A 106 56.79 27.81 -49.55
N GLY A 107 57.71 27.24 -48.78
CA GLY A 107 57.45 26.69 -47.45
C GLY A 107 56.62 25.40 -47.47
N VAL A 108 56.57 24.70 -48.60
CA VAL A 108 55.87 23.42 -48.74
C VAL A 108 56.75 22.30 -48.23
N THR A 109 56.20 21.47 -47.34
CA THR A 109 56.92 20.32 -46.77
C THR A 109 56.13 19.01 -46.91
N ASP A 110 54.98 19.01 -47.59
CA ASP A 110 54.21 17.78 -47.89
C ASP A 110 54.55 17.29 -49.29
N TRP A 111 55.52 16.39 -49.36
CA TRP A 111 55.98 15.83 -50.61
C TRP A 111 56.11 14.31 -50.50
N MET A 112 56.10 13.65 -51.66
CA MET A 112 56.34 12.22 -51.82
C MET A 112 57.15 12.00 -53.10
N ILE A 113 58.10 11.06 -53.06
CA ILE A 113 58.84 10.61 -54.25
C ILE A 113 58.35 9.19 -54.58
N LEU A 114 57.82 9.03 -55.78
CA LEU A 114 57.31 7.78 -56.31
C LEU A 114 58.26 7.26 -57.40
N LEU A 115 58.97 6.18 -57.10
CA LEU A 115 59.76 5.42 -58.06
C LEU A 115 58.85 4.38 -58.72
N VAL A 116 58.70 4.42 -60.03
CA VAL A 116 57.95 3.39 -60.76
C VAL A 116 58.95 2.40 -61.34
N GLU A 117 58.90 1.16 -60.85
CA GLU A 117 59.78 0.07 -61.26
C GLU A 117 59.10 -0.74 -62.37
N THR A 118 59.74 -0.83 -63.53
CA THR A 118 59.25 -1.64 -64.65
C THR A 118 60.00 -2.98 -64.68
N ILE A 119 59.25 -4.09 -64.62
CA ILE A 119 59.85 -5.44 -64.67
C ILE A 119 60.34 -5.72 -66.09
N ASP A 120 61.65 -5.68 -66.30
CA ASP A 120 62.26 -6.11 -67.56
C ASP A 120 62.56 -7.63 -67.49
N VAL A 121 61.73 -8.43 -68.18
CA VAL A 121 61.77 -9.90 -68.17
C VAL A 121 63.13 -10.47 -68.61
N ARG A 122 64.01 -9.65 -69.21
CA ARG A 122 65.32 -10.08 -69.76
C ARG A 122 66.48 -10.11 -68.75
N LYS A 123 66.31 -9.67 -67.50
CA LYS A 123 67.40 -9.65 -66.49
C LYS A 123 67.04 -10.40 -65.21
N THR A 124 66.96 -11.73 -65.27
CA THR A 124 66.87 -12.61 -64.09
C THR A 124 68.02 -13.62 -64.03
N LYS A 125 69.26 -13.13 -64.07
CA LYS A 125 70.43 -13.85 -63.55
C LYS A 125 71.45 -12.82 -63.06
N ASN A 126 71.41 -12.52 -61.76
CA ASN A 126 72.53 -12.09 -60.92
C ASN A 126 71.96 -11.68 -59.54
N LEU A 127 71.83 -12.68 -58.65
CA LEU A 127 71.68 -12.44 -57.21
C LEU A 127 72.98 -11.79 -56.73
N LEU A 128 72.93 -10.50 -56.40
CA LEU A 128 73.72 -9.73 -55.41
C LEU A 128 73.86 -8.26 -55.88
N GLN A 129 72.90 -7.41 -55.50
CA GLN A 129 73.08 -5.94 -55.47
C GLN A 129 72.89 -5.44 -54.03
N ARG A 130 73.87 -4.70 -53.51
CA ARG A 130 73.97 -4.31 -52.09
C ARG A 130 73.24 -3.01 -51.72
N THR A 131 72.68 -2.27 -52.68
CA THR A 131 71.86 -1.05 -52.48
C THR A 131 71.02 -0.79 -53.73
N THR A 132 69.71 -0.59 -53.58
CA THR A 132 68.78 -0.27 -54.69
C THR A 132 68.74 1.23 -55.00
N VAL A 133 68.16 1.63 -56.14
CA VAL A 133 67.90 3.06 -56.46
C VAL A 133 67.00 3.69 -55.40
N LEU A 134 66.00 2.95 -54.91
CA LEU A 134 65.14 3.40 -53.81
C LEU A 134 65.95 3.68 -52.53
N ASP A 135 66.88 2.79 -52.15
CA ASP A 135 67.74 3.00 -50.97
C ASP A 135 68.61 4.27 -51.11
N LYS A 136 69.04 4.61 -52.33
CA LYS A 136 69.74 5.87 -52.59
C LYS A 136 68.84 7.09 -52.50
N ILE A 137 67.66 7.06 -53.12
CA ILE A 137 66.66 8.14 -52.97
C ILE A 137 66.36 8.39 -51.49
N ARG A 138 66.21 7.32 -50.70
CA ARG A 138 65.96 7.37 -49.26
C ARG A 138 67.13 7.95 -48.47
N THR A 139 68.36 7.59 -48.82
CA THR A 139 69.56 8.14 -48.18
C THR A 139 69.73 9.63 -48.51
N ASP A 140 69.53 10.00 -49.78
CA ASP A 140 69.85 11.32 -50.30
C ASP A 140 68.75 12.35 -49.95
N PHE A 141 67.47 11.95 -49.97
CA PHE A 141 66.32 12.84 -49.74
C PHE A 141 65.44 12.46 -48.53
N GLY A 142 65.49 11.20 -48.10
CA GLY A 142 64.61 10.61 -47.07
C GLY A 142 65.24 10.43 -45.68
N ALA A 143 66.43 10.98 -45.39
CA ALA A 143 67.18 10.66 -44.15
C ALA A 143 66.40 10.82 -42.82
N LYS A 144 65.34 11.65 -42.78
CA LYS A 144 64.40 11.78 -41.64
C LYS A 144 62.94 11.41 -41.99
N ASN A 145 62.65 11.14 -43.26
CA ASN A 145 61.32 10.89 -43.81
C ASN A 145 61.38 9.77 -44.87
N ASP A 146 62.06 8.67 -44.53
CA ASP A 146 62.32 7.53 -45.42
C ASP A 146 61.02 6.98 -46.05
N ASP A 147 59.97 7.12 -45.26
CA ASP A 147 58.60 6.71 -45.49
C ASP A 147 57.88 7.54 -46.58
N ARG A 148 58.46 8.65 -47.06
CA ARG A 148 57.98 9.46 -48.19
C ARG A 148 58.54 9.03 -49.55
N CYS A 149 59.47 8.09 -49.56
CA CYS A 149 60.08 7.54 -50.75
C CYS A 149 59.56 6.11 -50.94
N ILE A 150 58.75 5.89 -51.98
CA ILE A 150 58.10 4.60 -52.25
C ILE A 150 58.38 4.17 -53.67
N SER A 151 58.57 2.87 -53.87
CA SER A 151 58.48 2.27 -55.18
C SER A 151 57.19 1.51 -55.40
N VAL A 152 56.71 1.56 -56.65
CA VAL A 152 55.62 0.73 -57.14
C VAL A 152 56.07 -0.02 -58.37
N LEU A 153 55.93 -1.35 -58.33
CA LEU A 153 56.08 -2.19 -59.50
C LEU A 153 54.93 -1.88 -60.46
N TYR A 154 55.24 -1.55 -61.71
CA TYR A 154 54.24 -1.38 -62.77
C TYR A 154 54.44 -2.47 -63.82
N SER A 155 53.41 -3.28 -64.04
CA SER A 155 53.38 -4.29 -65.09
C SER A 155 52.08 -4.22 -65.87
N ALA A 156 52.17 -4.11 -67.19
CA ALA A 156 51.00 -4.13 -68.08
C ALA A 156 50.25 -5.48 -68.09
N LYS A 157 50.84 -6.56 -67.52
CA LYS A 157 50.30 -7.93 -67.56
C LYS A 157 49.82 -8.47 -66.21
N HIS A 158 50.34 -7.97 -65.09
CA HIS A 158 49.99 -8.43 -63.73
C HIS A 158 49.69 -7.23 -62.84
N LYS A 159 48.54 -7.24 -62.14
CA LYS A 159 48.22 -6.23 -61.13
C LYS A 159 49.13 -6.42 -59.91
N PRO A 160 50.02 -5.47 -59.58
CA PRO A 160 50.90 -5.57 -58.43
C PRO A 160 50.15 -5.13 -57.18
N THR A 161 49.35 -6.04 -56.61
CA THR A 161 48.36 -5.69 -55.58
C THR A 161 48.98 -5.15 -54.29
N GLU A 162 50.14 -5.67 -53.85
CA GLU A 162 50.71 -5.32 -52.54
C GLU A 162 51.50 -3.99 -52.54
N SER A 163 52.39 -3.79 -53.51
CA SER A 163 53.14 -2.52 -53.63
C SER A 163 52.20 -1.34 -53.94
N PHE A 164 51.15 -1.59 -54.73
CA PHE A 164 50.13 -0.58 -55.02
C PHE A 164 49.29 -0.24 -53.79
N ARG A 165 48.89 -1.25 -53.00
CA ARG A 165 48.23 -1.02 -51.71
C ARG A 165 49.10 -0.19 -50.76
N CYS A 166 50.41 -0.46 -50.69
CA CYS A 166 51.34 0.32 -49.89
C CYS A 166 51.42 1.80 -50.35
N LEU A 167 51.43 2.04 -51.67
CA LEU A 167 51.34 3.38 -52.25
C LEU A 167 50.07 4.11 -51.79
N VAL A 168 48.90 3.49 -51.95
CA VAL A 168 47.61 4.11 -51.56
C VAL A 168 47.57 4.39 -50.06
N GLN A 169 48.01 3.44 -49.22
CA GLN A 169 48.12 3.63 -47.77
C GLN A 169 49.04 4.79 -47.40
N ARG A 170 50.17 4.94 -48.12
CA ARG A 170 51.08 6.06 -47.88
C ARG A 170 50.49 7.39 -48.30
N ILE A 171 49.83 7.45 -49.46
CA ILE A 171 49.15 8.65 -49.94
C ILE A 171 48.12 9.07 -48.87
N ARG A 172 47.28 8.16 -48.40
CA ARG A 172 46.32 8.41 -47.31
C ARG A 172 47.01 8.98 -46.06
N PHE A 173 48.10 8.35 -45.59
CA PHE A 173 48.86 8.81 -44.43
C PHE A 173 49.44 10.23 -44.60
N LEU A 174 50.05 10.52 -45.75
CA LEU A 174 50.63 11.83 -46.03
C LEU A 174 49.56 12.91 -46.21
N MET A 175 48.42 12.59 -46.83
CA MET A 175 47.26 13.48 -46.89
C MET A 175 46.79 13.88 -45.48
N LEU A 176 46.62 12.91 -44.57
CA LEU A 176 46.19 13.18 -43.19
C LEU A 176 47.21 14.02 -42.41
N THR A 177 48.50 13.77 -42.64
CA THR A 177 49.60 14.55 -42.04
C THR A 177 49.58 16.00 -42.54
N SER A 178 49.36 16.20 -43.85
CA SER A 178 49.19 17.52 -44.44
C SER A 178 47.95 18.23 -43.88
N TYR A 179 46.81 17.55 -43.83
CA TYR A 179 45.58 18.10 -43.26
C TYR A 179 45.76 18.57 -41.82
N ASN A 180 46.46 17.82 -40.98
CA ASN A 180 46.74 18.24 -39.61
C ASN A 180 47.44 19.61 -39.56
N ARG A 181 48.48 19.80 -40.38
CA ARG A 181 49.23 21.05 -40.42
C ARG A 181 48.40 22.18 -41.03
N ASN A 182 47.75 21.92 -42.16
CA ASN A 182 47.00 22.92 -42.91
C ASN A 182 45.77 23.40 -42.14
N ILE A 183 45.03 22.50 -41.50
CA ILE A 183 43.88 22.88 -40.67
C ILE A 183 44.33 23.66 -39.44
N ALA A 184 45.39 23.24 -38.74
CA ALA A 184 45.89 23.99 -37.57
C ALA A 184 46.29 25.43 -37.95
N LYS A 185 46.97 25.60 -39.09
CA LYS A 185 47.30 26.93 -39.62
C LYS A 185 46.06 27.72 -40.00
N TYR A 186 45.06 27.08 -40.61
CA TYR A 186 43.84 27.76 -41.06
C TYR A 186 42.92 28.16 -39.90
N GLU A 187 42.78 27.31 -38.88
CA GLU A 187 42.08 27.63 -37.62
C GLU A 187 42.71 28.85 -36.93
N GLU A 188 44.04 28.98 -36.96
CA GLU A 188 44.74 30.16 -36.45
C GLU A 188 44.42 31.44 -37.25
N LEU A 189 44.36 31.34 -38.58
CA LEU A 189 43.98 32.47 -39.44
C LEU A 189 42.54 32.93 -39.17
N ILE A 190 41.61 31.98 -39.04
CA ILE A 190 40.22 32.23 -38.64
C ILE A 190 40.17 32.91 -37.28
N ARG A 191 40.91 32.39 -36.28
CA ARG A 191 40.98 32.96 -34.93
C ARG A 191 41.47 34.40 -34.96
N SER A 192 42.56 34.68 -35.67
CA SER A 192 43.09 36.04 -35.83
C SER A 192 42.08 36.98 -36.49
N LYS A 193 41.33 36.50 -37.50
CA LYS A 193 40.27 37.29 -38.14
C LYS A 193 39.09 37.55 -37.18
N ARG A 194 38.72 36.58 -36.33
CA ARG A 194 37.66 36.68 -35.31
C ARG A 194 38.02 37.64 -34.16
N GLU A 195 39.28 37.69 -33.77
CA GLU A 195 39.78 38.66 -32.76
C GLU A 195 39.69 40.09 -33.28
N LYS A 196 39.89 40.28 -34.59
CA LYS A 196 39.80 41.58 -35.26
C LYS A 196 38.37 42.02 -35.60
N ARG A 197 37.35 41.33 -35.09
CA ARG A 197 35.93 41.55 -35.43
C ARG A 197 35.36 42.93 -35.09
N ASN A 198 36.01 43.64 -34.17
CA ASN A 198 35.61 44.99 -33.76
C ASN A 198 36.27 46.10 -34.61
N HIS A 199 37.16 45.77 -35.56
CA HIS A 199 37.78 46.77 -36.44
C HIS A 199 36.84 47.19 -37.58
N ASP A 200 36.91 48.47 -37.97
CA ASP A 200 36.02 49.07 -38.98
C ASP A 200 36.13 48.44 -40.38
N ASN A 201 37.30 47.89 -40.72
CA ASN A 201 37.56 47.22 -42.01
C ASN A 201 37.20 45.72 -42.00
N TRP A 202 36.56 45.24 -40.92
CA TRP A 202 36.16 43.84 -40.81
C TRP A 202 34.85 43.57 -41.56
N ASP A 203 34.83 42.48 -42.33
CA ASP A 203 33.67 42.04 -43.12
C ASP A 203 33.26 40.62 -42.71
N PHE A 204 32.00 40.47 -42.31
CA PHE A 204 31.42 39.20 -41.94
C PHE A 204 31.43 38.20 -43.10
N HIS A 205 31.24 38.62 -44.36
CA HIS A 205 31.22 37.69 -45.50
C HIS A 205 32.56 36.99 -45.68
N GLN A 206 33.67 37.72 -45.52
CA GLN A 206 35.01 37.15 -45.59
C GLN A 206 35.23 36.12 -44.48
N TYR A 207 34.83 36.44 -43.25
CA TYR A 207 34.93 35.51 -42.12
C TYR A 207 34.04 34.28 -42.33
N PHE A 208 32.80 34.50 -42.78
CA PHE A 208 31.83 33.47 -43.09
C PHE A 208 32.38 32.45 -44.08
N PHE A 209 32.94 32.89 -45.22
CA PHE A 209 33.49 31.97 -46.21
C PHE A 209 34.72 31.21 -45.70
N MET A 210 35.57 31.83 -44.87
CA MET A 210 36.70 31.12 -44.27
C MET A 210 36.25 30.01 -43.32
N GLN A 211 35.31 30.31 -42.43
CA GLN A 211 34.76 29.34 -41.48
C GLN A 211 33.96 28.24 -42.20
N GLU A 212 33.20 28.60 -43.23
CA GLU A 212 32.44 27.65 -44.05
C GLU A 212 33.35 26.74 -44.87
N ASP A 213 34.43 27.25 -45.46
CA ASP A 213 35.41 26.43 -46.18
C ASP A 213 36.00 25.34 -45.26
N LEU A 214 36.21 25.65 -43.98
CA LEU A 214 36.59 24.65 -42.97
C LEU A 214 35.46 23.64 -42.69
N ALA A 215 34.22 24.10 -42.59
CA ALA A 215 33.05 23.24 -42.42
C ALA A 215 32.87 22.26 -43.60
N LEU A 216 33.03 22.76 -44.83
CA LEU A 216 32.96 21.96 -46.05
C LEU A 216 34.08 20.92 -46.11
N LEU A 217 35.29 21.25 -45.66
CA LEU A 217 36.36 20.28 -45.53
C LEU A 217 36.00 19.16 -44.55
N PHE A 218 35.46 19.48 -43.36
CA PHE A 218 35.02 18.47 -42.41
C PHE A 218 33.86 17.62 -42.94
N GLU A 219 32.90 18.22 -43.65
CA GLU A 219 31.85 17.47 -44.34
C GLU A 219 32.44 16.46 -45.33
N LYS A 220 33.44 16.86 -46.13
CA LYS A 220 34.10 15.97 -47.09
C LYS A 220 34.90 14.84 -46.43
N LEU A 221 35.39 15.05 -45.20
CA LEU A 221 36.03 14.01 -44.40
C LEU A 221 35.03 13.12 -43.63
N GLU A 222 33.72 13.27 -43.89
CA GLU A 222 32.61 12.60 -43.17
C GLU A 222 32.52 12.97 -41.67
N LEU A 223 33.15 14.08 -41.27
CA LEU A 223 33.13 14.61 -39.90
C LEU A 223 32.01 15.62 -39.72
N HIS A 224 30.78 15.13 -39.85
CA HIS A 224 29.57 15.95 -39.84
C HIS A 224 29.39 16.75 -38.53
N THR A 225 29.79 16.20 -37.38
CA THR A 225 29.71 16.91 -36.08
C THR A 225 30.67 18.11 -36.03
N GLU A 226 31.89 17.94 -36.50
CA GLU A 226 32.91 18.99 -36.57
C GLU A 226 32.52 20.08 -37.55
N ALA A 227 31.92 19.71 -38.68
CA ALA A 227 31.32 20.65 -39.63
C ALA A 227 30.15 21.43 -39.01
N LEU A 228 29.28 20.74 -38.25
CA LEU A 228 28.11 21.34 -37.61
C LEU A 228 28.53 22.42 -36.59
N ILE A 229 29.59 22.16 -35.82
CA ILE A 229 30.16 23.13 -34.88
C ILE A 229 30.56 24.43 -35.58
N GLN A 230 31.10 24.36 -36.80
CA GLN A 230 31.47 25.57 -37.55
C GLN A 230 30.25 26.42 -37.92
N TYR A 231 29.16 25.79 -38.38
CA TYR A 231 27.92 26.49 -38.68
C TYR A 231 27.23 27.02 -37.41
N ASP A 232 27.27 26.28 -36.29
CA ASP A 232 26.77 26.75 -35.00
C ASP A 232 27.54 27.99 -34.51
N GLU A 233 28.87 28.03 -34.72
CA GLU A 233 29.66 29.23 -34.41
C GLU A 233 29.32 30.41 -35.34
N LEU A 234 29.11 30.17 -36.64
CA LEU A 234 28.67 31.21 -37.57
C LEU A 234 27.32 31.80 -37.17
N ASP A 235 26.35 30.95 -36.86
CA ASP A 235 25.01 31.34 -36.43
C ASP A 235 25.06 32.22 -35.16
N ALA A 236 25.84 31.79 -34.17
CA ALA A 236 26.03 32.50 -32.91
C ALA A 236 26.72 33.87 -33.10
N ILE A 237 27.80 33.94 -33.88
CA ILE A 237 28.52 35.19 -34.15
C ILE A 237 27.62 36.15 -34.92
N PHE A 238 26.87 35.65 -35.91
CA PHE A 238 25.96 36.47 -36.69
C PHE A 238 24.83 37.05 -35.82
N SER A 239 24.20 36.23 -34.96
CA SER A 239 23.23 36.72 -33.96
C SER A 239 23.82 37.76 -33.01
N GLN A 240 25.07 37.57 -32.55
CA GLN A 240 25.75 38.55 -31.71
C GLN A 240 25.87 39.91 -32.41
N PHE A 241 26.23 39.91 -33.70
CA PHE A 241 26.32 41.13 -34.50
C PHE A 241 24.97 41.80 -34.69
N LEU A 242 23.91 41.06 -34.99
CA LEU A 242 22.57 41.65 -35.15
C LEU A 242 22.06 42.29 -33.86
N ASN A 243 22.24 41.61 -32.73
CA ASN A 243 21.89 42.14 -31.41
C ASN A 243 22.67 43.42 -31.06
N THR A 244 23.92 43.53 -31.50
CA THR A 244 24.76 44.72 -31.26
C THR A 244 24.50 45.83 -32.29
N ALA A 245 24.19 45.47 -33.54
CA ALA A 245 23.94 46.41 -34.64
C ALA A 245 22.59 47.13 -34.51
N GLY A 246 21.62 46.56 -33.79
CA GLY A 246 20.39 47.25 -33.39
C GLY A 246 20.64 48.53 -32.57
N LEU A 247 21.87 48.75 -32.08
CA LEU A 247 22.30 49.93 -31.32
C LEU A 247 23.09 50.96 -32.17
N GLY A 248 23.28 50.76 -33.49
CA GLY A 248 23.88 51.76 -34.39
C GLY A 248 24.48 51.22 -35.70
N ASP A 249 24.40 52.03 -36.77
CA ASP A 249 24.91 51.71 -38.11
C ASP A 249 26.43 51.86 -38.23
N LYS A 250 27.18 50.84 -37.81
CA LYS A 250 28.66 50.85 -37.87
C LYS A 250 29.27 50.05 -39.04
N HIS A 251 28.56 49.06 -39.60
CA HIS A 251 29.17 48.09 -40.52
C HIS A 251 28.57 48.10 -41.94
N LYS A 252 29.43 48.36 -42.95
CA LYS A 252 29.01 48.45 -44.37
C LYS A 252 28.44 47.15 -44.93
N TRP A 253 28.92 46.00 -44.46
CA TRP A 253 28.48 44.68 -44.92
C TRP A 253 27.03 44.36 -44.52
N MET A 254 26.48 45.04 -43.49
CA MET A 254 25.11 44.82 -43.00
C MET A 254 24.03 45.32 -43.98
N LYS A 255 24.38 46.19 -44.93
CA LYS A 255 23.43 46.82 -45.85
C LYS A 255 22.61 45.81 -46.68
N CYS A 256 23.20 44.69 -47.06
CA CYS A 256 22.50 43.66 -47.84
C CYS A 256 21.37 42.98 -47.04
N PHE A 257 21.57 42.77 -45.73
CA PHE A 257 20.59 42.15 -44.83
C PHE A 257 19.44 43.09 -44.43
N LYS A 258 19.59 44.41 -44.62
CA LYS A 258 18.58 45.44 -44.31
C LYS A 258 17.52 45.65 -45.41
N LYS A 259 17.57 44.88 -46.49
CA LYS A 259 16.60 45.00 -47.59
C LYS A 259 15.20 44.55 -47.13
N PRO A 260 14.12 45.20 -47.61
CA PRO A 260 12.75 44.82 -47.27
C PRO A 260 12.46 43.38 -47.70
N LEU A 261 11.65 42.67 -46.92
CA LEU A 261 11.30 41.27 -47.16
C LEU A 261 10.15 41.17 -48.17
N THR A 262 10.50 41.17 -49.46
CA THR A 262 9.54 40.96 -50.56
C THR A 262 9.32 39.48 -50.90
N SER A 263 10.23 38.60 -50.46
CA SER A 263 10.10 37.14 -50.56
C SER A 263 10.50 36.52 -49.21
N PHE A 264 9.77 35.49 -48.82
CA PHE A 264 9.88 34.83 -47.52
C PHE A 264 9.67 33.31 -47.67
N SER A 265 10.31 32.72 -48.67
CA SER A 265 10.36 31.27 -48.82
C SER A 265 10.86 30.63 -47.53
N GLY A 266 10.18 29.59 -47.05
CA GLY A 266 10.66 28.79 -45.92
C GLY A 266 11.92 28.00 -46.28
N ILE A 267 12.45 27.27 -45.30
CA ILE A 267 13.55 26.32 -45.52
C ILE A 267 13.14 25.20 -46.49
N CYS A 268 14.09 24.69 -47.24
CA CYS A 268 13.91 23.56 -48.16
C CYS A 268 14.96 22.49 -47.88
N LEU A 269 14.57 21.42 -47.18
CA LEU A 269 15.52 20.39 -46.72
C LEU A 269 15.84 19.33 -47.80
N ARG A 270 15.17 19.42 -48.96
CA ARG A 270 15.33 18.47 -50.09
C ARG A 270 16.11 19.03 -51.26
N ARG A 271 16.57 20.28 -51.18
CA ARG A 271 17.21 20.97 -52.31
C ARG A 271 18.43 20.20 -52.82
N SER A 272 18.41 19.85 -54.11
CA SER A 272 19.52 19.21 -54.83
C SER A 272 20.66 20.20 -55.10
N GLU A 273 20.34 21.46 -55.40
CA GLU A 273 21.30 22.54 -55.67
C GLU A 273 21.79 23.24 -54.39
N ARG A 274 22.70 22.59 -53.66
CA ARG A 274 23.18 23.06 -52.35
C ARG A 274 24.00 24.36 -52.38
N PHE A 275 24.59 24.69 -53.52
CA PHE A 275 25.54 25.81 -53.64
C PHE A 275 24.96 27.05 -54.32
N ALA A 276 23.73 27.01 -54.85
CA ALA A 276 23.11 28.16 -55.49
C ALA A 276 22.97 29.34 -54.52
N MET A 277 22.52 29.07 -53.29
CA MET A 277 22.41 30.09 -52.24
C MET A 277 23.78 30.63 -51.81
N ARG A 278 24.81 29.79 -51.81
CA ARG A 278 26.19 30.21 -51.50
C ARG A 278 26.73 31.23 -52.52
N GLU A 279 26.46 31.03 -53.81
CA GLU A 279 26.81 32.02 -54.85
C GLU A 279 26.02 33.33 -54.67
N LYS A 280 24.74 33.25 -54.29
CA LYS A 280 23.92 34.43 -53.97
C LYS A 280 24.48 35.21 -52.78
N ILE A 281 24.96 34.53 -51.74
CA ILE A 281 25.65 35.12 -50.59
C ILE A 281 26.95 35.81 -51.05
N ARG A 282 27.74 35.17 -51.93
CA ARG A 282 28.97 35.77 -52.48
C ARG A 282 28.70 37.03 -53.28
N ALA A 283 27.58 37.07 -54.02
CA ALA A 283 27.16 38.24 -54.78
C ALA A 283 26.57 39.37 -53.90
N GLY A 284 26.38 39.18 -52.60
CA GLY A 284 25.80 40.18 -51.69
C GLY A 284 24.32 40.47 -51.95
N ALA A 285 23.61 39.53 -52.59
CA ALA A 285 22.23 39.69 -53.03
C ALA A 285 21.19 39.04 -52.08
N VAL A 286 21.63 38.48 -50.96
CA VAL A 286 20.81 37.72 -50.00
C VAL A 286 20.09 38.62 -48.99
N THR A 287 18.87 38.26 -48.58
CA THR A 287 18.18 38.91 -47.44
C THR A 287 18.57 38.28 -46.10
N LEU A 288 18.24 38.93 -44.97
CA LEU A 288 18.46 38.36 -43.64
C LEU A 288 17.81 36.97 -43.49
N LEU A 289 16.57 36.85 -43.96
CA LEU A 289 15.77 35.64 -43.86
C LEU A 289 16.35 34.50 -44.70
N GLU A 290 16.77 34.78 -45.93
CA GLU A 290 17.40 33.80 -46.81
C GLU A 290 18.74 33.29 -46.26
N PHE A 291 19.53 34.18 -45.64
CA PHE A 291 20.80 33.79 -45.01
C PHE A 291 20.57 32.91 -43.77
N ARG A 292 19.57 33.24 -42.94
CA ARG A 292 19.15 32.41 -41.80
C ARG A 292 18.65 31.03 -42.25
N ASN A 293 17.81 30.99 -43.28
CA ASN A 293 17.38 29.74 -43.89
C ASN A 293 18.58 28.91 -44.37
N TYR A 294 19.55 29.54 -45.04
CA TYR A 294 20.76 28.85 -45.49
C TYR A 294 21.53 28.20 -44.33
N LEU A 295 21.82 28.94 -43.26
CA LEU A 295 22.52 28.40 -42.09
C LEU A 295 21.78 27.20 -41.49
N PHE A 296 20.47 27.33 -41.29
CA PHE A 296 19.66 26.25 -40.73
C PHE A 296 19.56 25.04 -41.67
N GLU A 297 19.39 25.25 -42.98
CA GLU A 297 19.42 24.20 -44.00
C GLU A 297 20.74 23.42 -43.97
N ARG A 298 21.87 24.11 -43.81
CA ARG A 298 23.21 23.48 -43.70
C ARG A 298 23.38 22.71 -42.40
N GLN A 299 22.92 23.25 -41.27
CA GLN A 299 22.90 22.54 -39.99
C GLN A 299 22.03 21.28 -40.07
N ALA A 300 20.81 21.41 -40.62
CA ALA A 300 19.87 20.30 -40.78
C ALA A 300 20.42 19.21 -41.71
N TYR A 301 21.06 19.60 -42.81
CA TYR A 301 21.73 18.66 -43.70
C TYR A 301 22.80 17.83 -42.98
N LEU A 302 23.68 18.48 -42.20
CA LEU A 302 24.74 17.78 -41.46
C LEU A 302 24.17 16.86 -40.37
N LEU A 303 23.09 17.27 -39.70
CA LEU A 303 22.37 16.44 -38.75
C LEU A 303 21.72 15.23 -39.43
N GLN A 304 21.17 15.40 -40.63
CA GLN A 304 20.62 14.30 -41.43
C GLN A 304 21.71 13.30 -41.84
N GLN A 305 22.89 13.76 -42.26
CA GLN A 305 24.03 12.86 -42.55
C GLN A 305 24.54 12.14 -41.29
N SER A 306 24.33 12.73 -40.11
CA SER A 306 24.66 12.13 -38.81
C SER A 306 23.55 11.24 -38.23
N ASN A 307 22.42 11.10 -38.95
CA ASN A 307 21.20 10.41 -38.49
C ASN A 307 20.60 10.95 -37.17
N ASP A 308 20.75 12.25 -36.88
CA ASP A 308 20.20 12.92 -35.68
C ASP A 308 19.08 13.90 -36.05
N ILE A 309 17.96 13.35 -36.51
CA ILE A 309 16.80 14.10 -37.00
C ILE A 309 16.04 14.76 -35.83
N SER A 310 16.03 14.13 -34.66
CA SER A 310 15.45 14.68 -33.44
C SER A 310 16.07 16.02 -33.07
N CYS A 311 17.38 16.21 -33.30
CA CYS A 311 18.04 17.47 -33.04
C CYS A 311 17.58 18.59 -34.00
N ILE A 312 17.18 18.28 -35.23
CA ILE A 312 16.61 19.27 -36.17
C ILE A 312 15.29 19.82 -35.60
N ALA A 313 14.36 18.94 -35.23
CA ALA A 313 13.10 19.33 -34.60
C ALA A 313 13.34 20.12 -33.30
N LYS A 314 14.30 19.70 -32.47
CA LYS A 314 14.67 20.41 -31.23
C LYS A 314 15.15 21.85 -31.49
N ARG A 315 15.91 22.09 -32.55
CA ARG A 315 16.51 23.40 -32.87
C ARG A 315 15.53 24.36 -33.56
N LEU A 316 14.51 23.85 -34.24
CA LEU A 316 13.62 24.64 -35.10
C LEU A 316 12.95 25.82 -34.39
N LEU A 317 12.29 25.61 -33.24
CA LEU A 317 11.56 26.69 -32.57
C LEU A 317 12.49 27.83 -32.13
N ASN A 318 13.70 27.49 -31.65
CA ASN A 318 14.69 28.50 -31.29
C ASN A 318 15.12 29.30 -32.51
N PHE A 319 15.40 28.62 -33.63
CA PHE A 319 15.72 29.27 -34.90
C PHE A 319 14.63 30.22 -35.38
N LEU A 320 13.36 29.79 -35.33
CA LEU A 320 12.23 30.62 -35.74
C LEU A 320 12.15 31.88 -34.87
N PHE A 321 12.08 31.71 -33.54
CA PHE A 321 11.88 32.82 -32.62
C PHE A 321 13.09 33.77 -32.52
N SER A 322 14.33 33.26 -32.64
CA SER A 322 15.51 34.12 -32.70
C SER A 322 15.52 34.97 -33.96
N THR A 323 15.15 34.38 -35.10
CA THR A 323 15.10 35.09 -36.38
C THR A 323 14.01 36.17 -36.36
N LEU A 324 12.82 35.89 -35.83
CA LEU A 324 11.76 36.90 -35.67
C LEU A 324 12.24 38.10 -34.85
N ARG A 325 12.85 37.82 -33.70
CA ARG A 325 13.38 38.87 -32.82
C ARG A 325 14.46 39.70 -33.53
N GLU A 326 15.30 39.07 -34.34
CA GLU A 326 16.35 39.77 -35.10
C GLU A 326 15.76 40.64 -36.22
N ILE A 327 14.73 40.17 -36.91
CA ILE A 327 13.98 40.95 -37.91
C ILE A 327 13.37 42.20 -37.25
N GLU A 328 12.77 42.05 -36.07
CA GLU A 328 12.22 43.15 -35.27
C GLU A 328 13.31 44.14 -34.83
N LEU A 329 14.46 43.65 -34.34
CA LEU A 329 15.60 44.47 -33.90
C LEU A 329 16.20 45.28 -35.06
N VAL A 330 16.28 44.69 -36.26
CA VAL A 330 16.77 45.35 -37.47
C VAL A 330 15.70 46.28 -38.08
N LYS A 331 14.43 46.17 -37.65
CA LYS A 331 13.27 46.91 -38.15
C LYS A 331 13.06 46.71 -39.66
N LEU A 332 13.12 45.46 -40.11
CA LEU A 332 12.85 45.14 -41.52
C LEU A 332 11.37 45.34 -41.85
N GLU A 333 11.11 46.02 -42.95
CA GLU A 333 9.77 46.09 -43.52
C GLU A 333 9.37 44.72 -44.07
N CYS A 334 8.22 44.23 -43.63
CA CYS A 334 7.63 42.98 -44.08
C CYS A 334 6.12 43.16 -44.29
N GLN A 335 5.57 42.41 -45.25
CA GLN A 335 4.14 42.38 -45.48
C GLN A 335 3.42 41.70 -44.29
N GLU A 336 2.24 42.19 -43.94
CA GLU A 336 1.39 41.55 -42.92
C GLU A 336 1.11 40.08 -43.28
N GLY A 337 1.36 39.17 -42.35
CA GLY A 337 1.26 37.72 -42.55
C GLY A 337 2.49 37.04 -43.18
N ALA A 338 3.50 37.77 -43.66
CA ALA A 338 4.69 37.19 -44.29
C ALA A 338 5.47 36.26 -43.35
N LEU A 339 5.73 36.71 -42.12
CA LEU A 339 6.47 35.95 -41.12
C LEU A 339 5.69 34.72 -40.65
N ALA A 340 4.36 34.83 -40.52
CA ALA A 340 3.51 33.69 -40.19
C ALA A 340 3.52 32.62 -41.30
N CYS A 341 3.56 33.02 -42.58
CA CYS A 341 3.76 32.10 -43.70
C CYS A 341 5.12 31.41 -43.64
N TRP A 342 6.18 32.17 -43.38
CA TRP A 342 7.54 31.62 -43.26
C TRP A 342 7.66 30.61 -42.11
N GLU A 343 7.17 30.96 -40.92
CA GLU A 343 7.15 30.06 -39.75
C GLU A 343 6.37 28.78 -40.06
N PHE A 344 5.19 28.89 -40.68
CA PHE A 344 4.37 27.75 -41.07
C PHE A 344 5.12 26.81 -42.02
N VAL A 345 5.71 27.34 -43.10
CA VAL A 345 6.41 26.53 -44.10
C VAL A 345 7.62 25.84 -43.48
N CYS A 346 8.41 26.55 -42.66
CA CYS A 346 9.56 25.95 -41.99
C CYS A 346 9.16 24.86 -40.99
N ALA A 347 8.12 25.11 -40.20
CA ALA A 347 7.58 24.15 -39.24
C ALA A 347 7.11 22.86 -39.94
N LEU A 348 6.32 23.00 -41.00
CA LEU A 348 5.78 21.88 -41.74
C LEU A 348 6.86 21.09 -42.51
N GLU A 349 7.88 21.76 -43.07
CA GLU A 349 9.00 21.07 -43.75
C GLU A 349 9.76 20.14 -42.81
N VAL A 350 10.06 20.59 -41.58
CA VAL A 350 10.73 19.74 -40.56
C VAL A 350 9.81 18.62 -40.08
N LEU A 351 8.52 18.88 -39.88
CA LEU A 351 7.54 17.87 -39.49
C LEU A 351 7.43 16.76 -40.55
N GLN A 352 7.33 17.13 -41.83
CA GLN A 352 7.31 16.18 -42.94
C GLN A 352 8.60 15.36 -43.04
N LEU A 353 9.77 15.95 -42.73
CA LEU A 353 11.02 15.20 -42.64
C LEU A 353 10.94 14.16 -41.52
N CYS A 354 10.55 14.58 -40.31
CA CYS A 354 10.42 13.71 -39.14
C CYS A 354 9.45 12.55 -39.41
N GLU A 355 8.29 12.80 -39.98
CA GLU A 355 7.28 11.76 -40.26
C GLU A 355 7.77 10.66 -41.20
N ARG A 356 8.65 10.98 -42.15
CA ARG A 356 9.19 10.04 -43.14
C ARG A 356 10.27 9.15 -42.57
N THR A 357 11.07 9.68 -41.67
CA THR A 357 12.29 9.03 -41.18
C THR A 357 12.10 8.32 -39.85
N MET A 358 11.14 8.77 -39.03
CA MET A 358 10.96 8.26 -37.67
C MET A 358 10.30 6.88 -37.63
N GLU A 359 10.77 6.04 -36.71
CA GLU A 359 10.07 4.83 -36.30
C GLU A 359 8.97 5.13 -35.26
N PRO A 360 7.86 4.38 -35.23
CA PRO A 360 6.72 4.65 -34.34
C PRO A 360 7.05 4.66 -32.84
N GLN A 361 8.18 4.08 -32.43
CA GLN A 361 8.58 3.90 -31.04
C GLN A 361 9.48 5.05 -30.52
N GLU A 362 9.93 5.98 -31.37
CA GLU A 362 10.87 7.04 -31.00
C GLU A 362 10.19 8.25 -30.30
N ILE A 363 10.02 8.17 -28.97
CA ILE A 363 9.36 9.24 -28.17
C ILE A 363 10.12 10.58 -28.20
N THR A 364 11.45 10.57 -28.31
CA THR A 364 12.32 11.75 -28.19
C THR A 364 12.06 12.79 -29.28
N CYS A 365 11.93 12.37 -30.53
CA CYS A 365 11.66 13.31 -31.63
C CYS A 365 10.20 13.81 -31.57
N PHE A 366 9.23 12.94 -31.21
CA PHE A 366 7.83 13.37 -31.01
C PHE A 366 7.68 14.44 -29.92
N GLN A 367 8.54 14.43 -28.89
CA GLN A 367 8.55 15.46 -27.85
C GLN A 367 8.83 16.86 -28.43
N HIS A 368 9.64 16.92 -29.48
CA HIS A 368 9.97 18.16 -30.19
C HIS A 368 8.96 18.48 -31.30
N CYS A 369 8.38 17.47 -31.96
CA CYS A 369 7.34 17.68 -32.98
C CYS A 369 6.03 18.24 -32.40
N ALA A 370 5.61 17.83 -31.20
CA ALA A 370 4.33 18.27 -30.61
C ALA A 370 4.16 19.81 -30.52
N PRO A 371 5.13 20.59 -29.99
CA PRO A 371 5.03 22.05 -30.01
C PRO A 371 5.16 22.66 -31.42
N ILE A 372 5.83 22.00 -32.36
CA ILE A 372 5.91 22.46 -33.76
C ILE A 372 4.55 22.31 -34.46
N TRP A 373 3.85 21.19 -34.26
CA TRP A 373 2.47 21.02 -34.74
C TRP A 373 1.55 22.11 -34.20
N ASN A 374 1.67 22.41 -32.91
CA ASN A 374 0.88 23.49 -32.30
C ASN A 374 1.19 24.85 -32.92
N LEU A 375 2.47 25.20 -33.08
CA LEU A 375 2.88 26.44 -33.74
C LEU A 375 2.33 26.50 -35.18
N THR A 376 2.42 25.41 -35.93
CA THR A 376 1.93 25.33 -37.32
C THR A 376 0.42 25.59 -37.38
N LYS A 377 -0.35 24.97 -36.46
CA LYS A 377 -1.78 25.22 -36.28
C LYS A 377 -2.07 26.69 -35.93
N ASP A 378 -1.36 27.25 -34.95
CA ASP A 378 -1.56 28.64 -34.50
C ASP A 378 -1.30 29.65 -35.62
N LYS A 379 -0.21 29.44 -36.38
CA LYS A 379 0.16 30.30 -37.50
C LYS A 379 -0.81 30.19 -38.66
N LEU A 380 -1.33 28.99 -38.92
CA LEU A 380 -2.41 28.84 -39.89
C LEU A 380 -3.65 29.62 -39.43
N TYR A 381 -4.06 29.51 -38.16
CA TYR A 381 -5.21 30.26 -37.64
C TYR A 381 -5.04 31.77 -37.74
N GLU A 382 -3.85 32.29 -37.41
CA GLU A 382 -3.48 33.71 -37.57
C GLU A 382 -3.68 34.17 -39.02
N LEU A 383 -3.17 33.40 -39.99
CA LEU A 383 -3.34 33.66 -41.41
C LEU A 383 -4.81 33.55 -41.86
N GLY A 384 -5.54 32.56 -41.34
CA GLY A 384 -6.96 32.39 -41.61
C GLY A 384 -7.79 33.59 -41.14
N LYS A 385 -7.46 34.17 -39.99
CA LYS A 385 -8.07 35.41 -39.50
C LYS A 385 -7.75 36.59 -40.43
N LEU A 386 -6.48 36.76 -40.79
CA LEU A 386 -6.02 37.84 -41.67
C LEU A 386 -6.72 37.78 -43.05
N CYS A 387 -6.81 36.59 -43.63
CA CYS A 387 -7.37 36.35 -44.95
C CYS A 387 -8.91 36.20 -44.96
N GLY A 388 -9.59 36.29 -43.82
CA GLY A 388 -11.06 36.15 -43.75
C GLY A 388 -11.58 34.73 -44.02
N LEU A 389 -10.77 33.71 -43.71
CA LEU A 389 -11.04 32.29 -43.98
C LEU A 389 -11.66 31.54 -42.79
N LEU A 390 -11.83 32.21 -41.64
CA LEU A 390 -12.44 31.62 -40.45
C LEU A 390 -13.92 31.22 -40.69
N PRO A 391 -14.47 30.29 -39.88
CA PRO A 391 -15.87 29.90 -39.96
C PRO A 391 -16.83 31.09 -39.88
N GLY A 392 -17.81 31.12 -40.79
CA GLY A 392 -18.82 32.18 -40.86
C GLY A 392 -18.36 33.49 -41.50
N CYS A 393 -17.10 33.58 -41.94
CA CYS A 393 -16.57 34.73 -42.68
C CYS A 393 -16.54 34.48 -44.19
N SER A 394 -16.77 35.53 -44.98
CA SER A 394 -16.50 35.56 -46.41
C SER A 394 -15.36 36.55 -46.69
N PRO A 395 -14.30 36.16 -47.41
CA PRO A 395 -13.15 37.02 -47.63
C PRO A 395 -13.54 38.27 -48.43
N THR A 396 -13.13 39.44 -47.94
CA THR A 396 -13.32 40.72 -48.64
C THR A 396 -12.32 40.87 -49.80
N SER A 397 -12.57 41.81 -50.73
CA SER A 397 -11.66 42.08 -51.84
C SER A 397 -10.24 42.45 -51.38
N ALA A 398 -10.12 43.20 -50.28
CA ALA A 398 -8.83 43.54 -49.67
C ALA A 398 -8.10 42.29 -49.12
N GLN A 399 -8.84 41.36 -48.50
CA GLN A 399 -8.27 40.11 -47.98
C GLN A 399 -7.85 39.15 -49.09
N LEU A 400 -8.59 39.09 -50.19
CA LEU A 400 -8.18 38.32 -51.38
C LEU A 400 -6.88 38.87 -51.99
N HIS A 401 -6.73 40.21 -52.02
CA HIS A 401 -5.47 40.82 -52.45
C HIS A 401 -4.30 40.43 -51.53
N ILE A 402 -4.51 40.42 -50.21
CA ILE A 402 -3.51 39.92 -49.24
C ILE A 402 -3.14 38.46 -49.55
N VAL A 403 -4.10 37.58 -49.82
CA VAL A 403 -3.85 36.17 -50.20
C VAL A 403 -2.95 36.06 -51.44
N VAL A 404 -3.21 36.87 -52.47
CA VAL A 404 -2.40 36.88 -53.71
C VAL A 404 -0.96 37.33 -53.40
N GLN A 405 -0.80 38.42 -52.64
CA GLN A 405 0.52 38.93 -52.27
C GLN A 405 1.29 37.91 -51.40
N LEU A 406 0.62 37.28 -50.43
CA LEU A 406 1.22 36.23 -49.60
C LEU A 406 1.65 35.01 -50.43
N SER A 407 0.78 34.57 -51.35
CA SER A 407 1.05 33.41 -52.22
C SER A 407 2.26 33.65 -53.14
N ALA A 408 2.45 34.88 -53.61
CA ALA A 408 3.63 35.28 -54.38
C ALA A 408 4.90 35.29 -53.52
N GLY A 409 4.81 35.80 -52.28
CA GLY A 409 5.96 35.92 -51.37
C GLY A 409 6.49 34.59 -50.80
N ILE A 410 5.63 33.58 -50.65
CA ILE A 410 6.02 32.20 -50.24
C ILE A 410 7.02 31.56 -51.25
N GLY A 411 6.96 31.97 -52.52
CA GLY A 411 7.77 31.38 -53.59
C GLY A 411 7.30 29.98 -54.03
N ASP A 412 7.90 29.45 -55.08
CA ASP A 412 7.64 28.09 -55.58
C ASP A 412 8.76 27.15 -55.16
N ASN A 413 8.45 25.86 -54.99
CA ASN A 413 9.50 24.89 -54.72
C ASN A 413 10.30 24.60 -55.99
N PRO A 414 11.62 24.37 -55.87
CA PRO A 414 12.38 23.80 -56.97
C PRO A 414 11.78 22.43 -57.32
N ILE A 415 11.32 22.30 -58.57
CA ILE A 415 10.80 21.05 -59.11
C ILE A 415 11.96 20.04 -59.09
N GLU A 416 11.83 18.96 -58.32
CA GLU A 416 12.72 17.81 -58.49
C GLU A 416 12.36 17.16 -59.84
N PRO A 417 13.31 17.00 -60.79
CA PRO A 417 13.08 16.10 -61.90
C PRO A 417 12.89 14.70 -61.30
N GLU A 418 11.71 14.10 -61.52
CA GLU A 418 11.38 12.74 -61.10
C GLU A 418 12.57 11.81 -61.37
N GLN A 419 13.24 11.36 -60.31
CA GLN A 419 14.28 10.34 -60.43
C GLN A 419 13.62 9.00 -60.76
N LEU A 420 13.42 8.77 -62.06
CA LEU A 420 12.98 7.51 -62.66
C LEU A 420 14.01 6.36 -62.54
N LEU A 421 15.15 6.53 -61.88
CA LEU A 421 16.23 5.54 -61.89
C LEU A 421 17.00 5.56 -60.56
N ASN A 422 16.47 4.90 -59.52
CA ASN A 422 17.23 4.10 -58.54
C ASN A 422 16.29 3.60 -57.41
N PRO A 423 16.14 2.29 -57.19
CA PRO A 423 15.41 1.79 -56.02
C PRO A 423 16.29 1.97 -54.78
N LEU A 424 15.98 2.97 -53.95
CA LEU A 424 16.45 3.00 -52.57
C LEU A 424 15.88 1.79 -51.80
N PRO A 425 16.54 1.29 -50.74
CA PRO A 425 16.13 0.09 -50.04
C PRO A 425 14.71 0.28 -49.46
N GLN A 426 13.78 -0.55 -49.92
CA GLN A 426 12.44 -0.80 -49.37
C GLN A 426 11.89 0.31 -48.46
N GLN A 427 11.27 1.33 -49.07
CA GLN A 427 10.33 2.19 -48.35
C GLN A 427 9.23 1.30 -47.76
N ARG A 428 9.11 1.27 -46.42
CA ARG A 428 8.09 0.49 -45.72
C ARG A 428 6.71 1.01 -46.13
N ASP A 429 5.89 0.15 -46.74
CA ASP A 429 4.47 0.37 -46.99
C ASP A 429 3.75 0.73 -45.69
N ARG A 430 3.56 2.03 -45.42
CA ARG A 430 2.53 2.49 -44.48
C ARG A 430 1.22 2.53 -45.27
N SER A 431 0.20 1.84 -44.76
CA SER A 431 -1.22 1.82 -45.15
C SER A 431 -1.55 2.22 -46.60
N PRO A 432 -2.11 1.32 -47.44
CA PRO A 432 -2.27 1.48 -48.90
C PRO A 432 -3.30 2.55 -49.37
N GLY A 433 -3.21 3.78 -48.86
CA GLY A 433 -4.11 4.89 -49.20
C GLY A 433 -3.60 6.31 -48.87
N ARG A 434 -2.41 6.49 -48.27
CA ARG A 434 -1.87 7.84 -47.99
C ARG A 434 -1.05 8.34 -49.18
N LYS A 435 -1.60 9.31 -49.95
CA LYS A 435 -0.84 10.04 -50.99
C LYS A 435 0.41 10.69 -50.36
N HIS A 436 1.50 10.79 -51.12
CA HIS A 436 2.67 11.55 -50.67
C HIS A 436 2.25 12.97 -50.25
N PRO A 437 2.66 13.45 -49.06
CA PRO A 437 2.28 14.77 -48.61
C PRO A 437 2.86 15.83 -49.55
N LYS A 438 1.99 16.73 -50.03
CA LYS A 438 2.39 17.88 -50.86
C LYS A 438 3.48 18.70 -50.15
N PRO A 439 4.36 19.39 -50.88
CA PRO A 439 5.33 20.29 -50.27
C PRO A 439 4.68 21.34 -49.36
N ALA A 440 5.40 21.78 -48.32
CA ALA A 440 4.85 22.66 -47.28
C ALA A 440 4.29 23.99 -47.83
N SER A 441 4.96 24.62 -48.79
CA SER A 441 4.50 25.85 -49.43
C SER A 441 3.23 25.66 -50.27
N GLU A 442 3.09 24.54 -50.97
CA GLU A 442 1.87 24.23 -51.74
C GLU A 442 0.68 23.98 -50.82
N GLN A 443 0.89 23.25 -49.71
CA GLN A 443 -0.18 23.05 -48.72
C GLN A 443 -0.67 24.37 -48.13
N LEU A 444 0.24 25.31 -47.85
CA LEU A 444 -0.15 26.63 -47.36
C LEU A 444 -0.91 27.42 -48.43
N LYS A 445 -0.41 27.48 -49.67
CA LYS A 445 -1.10 28.16 -50.77
C LYS A 445 -2.50 27.59 -51.01
N GLU A 446 -2.64 26.26 -50.97
CA GLU A 446 -3.94 25.58 -51.08
C GLU A 446 -4.87 25.96 -49.93
N ALA A 447 -4.37 25.96 -48.68
CA ALA A 447 -5.17 26.36 -47.53
C ALA A 447 -5.64 27.81 -47.59
N LEU A 448 -4.81 28.73 -48.10
CA LEU A 448 -5.18 30.14 -48.28
C LEU A 448 -6.16 30.38 -49.43
N SER A 449 -6.33 29.41 -50.34
CA SER A 449 -7.17 29.57 -51.54
C SER A 449 -8.68 29.54 -51.27
N SER A 450 -9.12 28.90 -50.17
CA SER A 450 -10.55 28.79 -49.84
C SER A 450 -10.79 28.47 -48.36
N ASN A 451 -11.95 28.89 -47.83
CA ASN A 451 -12.37 28.57 -46.46
C ASN A 451 -12.40 27.06 -46.19
N GLN A 452 -12.79 26.23 -47.18
CA GLN A 452 -12.88 24.78 -47.03
C GLN A 452 -11.50 24.13 -46.92
N ALA A 453 -10.54 24.56 -47.76
CA ALA A 453 -9.16 24.06 -47.71
C ALA A 453 -8.48 24.47 -46.39
N PHE A 454 -8.65 25.73 -45.98
CA PHE A 454 -8.22 26.23 -44.68
C PHE A 454 -8.76 25.39 -43.52
N GLN A 455 -10.08 25.21 -43.46
CA GLN A 455 -10.76 24.47 -42.40
C GLN A 455 -10.23 23.03 -42.32
N LYS A 456 -10.10 22.36 -43.46
CA LYS A 456 -9.59 20.98 -43.52
C LYS A 456 -8.18 20.89 -42.94
N LEU A 457 -7.26 21.75 -43.38
CA LEU A 457 -5.87 21.72 -42.92
C LEU A 457 -5.76 22.10 -41.43
N TYR A 458 -6.51 23.12 -40.98
CA TYR A 458 -6.51 23.51 -39.57
C TYR A 458 -6.96 22.38 -38.64
N LEU A 459 -8.03 21.68 -38.99
CA LEU A 459 -8.54 20.53 -38.22
C LEU A 459 -7.51 19.39 -38.19
N GLU A 460 -6.89 19.07 -39.33
CA GLU A 460 -5.85 18.03 -39.43
C GLU A 460 -4.64 18.36 -38.55
N LEU A 461 -4.13 19.59 -38.62
CA LEU A 461 -3.01 20.05 -37.80
C LEU A 461 -3.33 20.04 -36.30
N ALA A 462 -4.55 20.44 -35.91
CA ALA A 462 -4.99 20.40 -34.52
C ALA A 462 -5.08 18.95 -33.99
N GLU A 463 -5.59 18.01 -34.79
CA GLU A 463 -5.65 16.60 -34.42
C GLU A 463 -4.24 15.98 -34.29
N LEU A 464 -3.34 16.29 -35.22
CA LEU A 464 -1.93 15.87 -35.14
C LEU A 464 -1.24 16.46 -33.90
N ALA A 465 -1.48 17.72 -33.56
CA ALA A 465 -0.96 18.33 -32.34
C ALA A 465 -1.49 17.62 -31.07
N ILE A 466 -2.81 17.40 -30.97
CA ILE A 466 -3.43 16.72 -29.82
C ILE A 466 -2.92 15.29 -29.67
N SER A 467 -2.89 14.52 -30.76
CA SER A 467 -2.45 13.13 -30.75
C SER A 467 -0.96 13.02 -30.39
N THR A 468 -0.11 13.88 -30.94
CA THR A 468 1.32 13.92 -30.62
C THR A 468 1.53 14.31 -29.15
N TYR A 469 0.83 15.33 -28.63
CA TYR A 469 0.91 15.70 -27.21
C TYR A 469 0.44 14.59 -26.26
N LYS A 470 -0.62 13.86 -26.63
CA LYS A 470 -1.10 12.69 -25.88
C LYS A 470 -0.05 11.56 -25.91
N HIS A 471 0.57 11.31 -27.06
CA HIS A 471 1.62 10.30 -27.23
C HIS A 471 2.83 10.59 -26.32
N VAL A 472 3.24 11.85 -26.19
CA VAL A 472 4.34 12.26 -25.30
C VAL A 472 3.90 12.59 -23.86
N LEU A 473 2.69 12.16 -23.49
CA LEU A 473 2.11 12.31 -22.13
C LEU A 473 2.00 13.76 -21.61
N ARG A 474 1.88 14.74 -22.51
CA ARG A 474 1.65 16.16 -22.18
C ARG A 474 0.16 16.51 -22.32
N LEU A 475 -0.65 15.94 -21.45
CA LEU A 475 -2.11 16.04 -21.52
C LEU A 475 -2.63 17.47 -21.43
N ARG A 476 -2.11 18.31 -20.52
CA ARG A 476 -2.49 19.73 -20.41
C ARG A 476 -2.34 20.49 -21.73
N SER A 477 -1.22 20.31 -22.43
CA SER A 477 -1.01 20.92 -23.75
C SER A 477 -2.03 20.38 -24.77
N ALA A 478 -2.29 19.08 -24.78
CA ALA A 478 -3.35 18.51 -25.61
C ALA A 478 -4.74 19.07 -25.30
N ARG A 479 -5.06 19.38 -24.03
CA ARG A 479 -6.33 20.00 -23.64
C ARG A 479 -6.45 21.45 -24.08
N LEU A 480 -5.35 22.21 -24.06
CA LEU A 480 -5.34 23.58 -24.57
C LEU A 480 -5.56 23.61 -26.09
N VAL A 481 -4.93 22.71 -26.86
CA VAL A 481 -5.26 22.57 -28.28
C VAL A 481 -6.72 22.11 -28.47
N GLY A 482 -7.21 21.24 -27.59
CA GLY A 482 -8.62 20.86 -27.54
C GLY A 482 -9.56 22.03 -27.26
N LEU A 483 -9.18 23.00 -26.43
CA LEU A 483 -9.94 24.22 -26.17
C LEU A 483 -10.09 25.04 -27.45
N ASP A 484 -8.98 25.27 -28.17
CA ASP A 484 -9.00 25.99 -29.46
C ASP A 484 -9.91 25.30 -30.47
N LEU A 485 -9.86 23.97 -30.52
CA LEU A 485 -10.67 23.15 -31.41
C LEU A 485 -12.15 23.16 -31.01
N GLY A 486 -12.46 23.12 -29.71
CA GLY A 486 -13.81 23.28 -29.17
C GLY A 486 -14.42 24.63 -29.55
N ASN A 487 -13.67 25.72 -29.35
CA ASN A 487 -14.06 27.07 -29.77
C ASN A 487 -14.28 27.15 -31.29
N PHE A 488 -13.41 26.50 -32.07
CA PHE A 488 -13.54 26.44 -33.52
C PHE A 488 -14.82 25.69 -33.95
N TYR A 489 -15.14 24.55 -33.34
CA TYR A 489 -16.41 23.85 -33.60
C TYR A 489 -17.64 24.65 -33.17
N CYS A 490 -17.56 25.43 -32.08
CA CYS A 490 -18.61 26.37 -31.70
C CYS A 490 -18.83 27.43 -32.79
N SER A 491 -17.77 27.94 -33.42
CA SER A 491 -17.85 28.90 -34.53
C SER A 491 -18.40 28.27 -35.83
N LEU A 492 -18.20 26.96 -36.04
CA LEU A 492 -18.83 26.18 -37.11
C LEU A 492 -20.29 25.83 -36.84
N ASN A 493 -20.84 26.21 -35.68
CA ASN A 493 -22.16 25.81 -35.22
C ASN A 493 -22.34 24.29 -35.06
N GLU A 494 -21.27 23.58 -34.69
CA GLU A 494 -21.25 22.13 -34.42
C GLU A 494 -20.97 21.85 -32.92
N PRO A 495 -21.86 22.23 -31.99
CA PRO A 495 -21.61 22.13 -30.54
C PRO A 495 -21.39 20.70 -30.06
N HIS A 496 -21.96 19.70 -30.74
CA HIS A 496 -21.79 18.28 -30.41
C HIS A 496 -20.32 17.80 -30.48
N LYS A 497 -19.50 18.38 -31.37
CA LYS A 497 -18.06 18.07 -31.45
C LYS A 497 -17.25 18.83 -30.39
N ALA A 498 -17.70 20.03 -30.01
CA ALA A 498 -17.04 20.87 -29.01
C ALA A 498 -17.15 20.33 -27.57
N VAL A 499 -18.32 19.78 -27.20
CA VAL A 499 -18.60 19.25 -25.85
C VAL A 499 -17.55 18.25 -25.38
N GLY A 500 -17.09 17.36 -26.25
CA GLY A 500 -16.06 16.38 -25.91
C GLY A 500 -14.75 17.02 -25.45
N PHE A 501 -14.34 18.13 -26.08
CA PHE A 501 -13.12 18.84 -25.70
C PHE A 501 -13.28 19.63 -24.40
N PHE A 502 -14.39 20.35 -24.24
CA PHE A 502 -14.64 21.15 -23.04
C PHE A 502 -14.87 20.28 -21.80
N THR A 503 -15.57 19.15 -21.91
CA THR A 503 -15.77 18.22 -20.77
C THR A 503 -14.46 17.61 -20.30
N ASP A 504 -13.60 17.22 -21.24
CA ASP A 504 -12.28 16.70 -20.95
C ASP A 504 -11.34 17.74 -20.32
N LEU A 505 -11.39 18.99 -20.81
CA LEU A 505 -10.68 20.13 -20.22
C LEU A 505 -11.20 20.41 -18.80
N LEU A 506 -12.52 20.51 -18.61
CA LEU A 506 -13.15 20.78 -17.31
C LEU A 506 -12.74 19.75 -16.27
N ARG A 507 -12.69 18.46 -16.64
CA ARG A 507 -12.24 17.38 -15.75
C ARG A 507 -10.80 17.61 -15.24
N GLU A 508 -9.91 18.03 -16.13
CA GLU A 508 -8.50 18.29 -15.79
C GLU A 508 -8.34 19.57 -14.96
N LEU A 509 -9.06 20.65 -15.31
CA LEU A 509 -9.06 21.90 -14.55
C LEU A 509 -9.62 21.72 -13.13
N LYS A 510 -10.71 20.95 -12.96
CA LYS A 510 -11.25 20.61 -11.63
C LYS A 510 -10.27 19.77 -10.81
N ALA A 511 -9.64 18.77 -11.42
CA ALA A 511 -8.65 17.95 -10.74
C ALA A 511 -7.43 18.77 -10.25
N GLU A 512 -7.01 19.77 -11.02
CA GLU A 512 -5.92 20.69 -10.68
C GLU A 512 -6.35 21.89 -9.81
N ASN A 513 -7.65 22.08 -9.55
CA ASN A 513 -8.25 23.21 -8.82
C ASN A 513 -8.09 24.60 -9.50
N TRP A 514 -8.12 24.66 -10.83
CA TRP A 514 -8.20 25.93 -11.57
C TRP A 514 -9.65 26.42 -11.65
N THR A 515 -10.18 27.00 -10.57
CA THR A 515 -11.61 27.32 -10.45
C THR A 515 -12.09 28.37 -11.44
N MET A 516 -11.33 29.45 -11.66
CA MET A 516 -11.68 30.51 -12.63
C MET A 516 -11.76 29.99 -14.08
N LEU A 517 -10.82 29.14 -14.50
CA LEU A 517 -10.85 28.54 -15.85
C LEU A 517 -11.96 27.49 -15.97
N SER A 518 -12.26 26.80 -14.87
CA SER A 518 -13.36 25.83 -14.82
C SER A 518 -14.71 26.52 -14.99
N SER A 519 -14.91 27.68 -14.34
CA SER A 519 -16.16 28.45 -14.47
C SER A 519 -16.35 29.01 -15.89
N GLN A 520 -15.28 29.50 -16.53
CA GLN A 520 -15.32 29.89 -17.95
C GLN A 520 -15.68 28.71 -18.86
N THR A 521 -15.06 27.54 -18.65
CA THR A 521 -15.35 26.33 -19.44
C THR A 521 -16.78 25.83 -19.23
N LEU A 522 -17.32 25.98 -18.01
CA LEU A 522 -18.73 25.66 -17.72
C LEU A 522 -19.69 26.57 -18.49
N LEU A 523 -19.40 27.86 -18.61
CA LEU A 523 -20.23 28.79 -19.40
C LEU A 523 -20.26 28.38 -20.89
N GLU A 524 -19.12 27.99 -21.45
CA GLU A 524 -19.05 27.47 -22.83
C GLU A 524 -19.84 26.16 -22.99
N LEU A 525 -19.75 25.25 -22.01
CA LEU A 525 -20.55 24.02 -22.00
C LEU A 525 -22.05 24.28 -21.90
N ALA A 526 -22.48 25.23 -21.06
CA ALA A 526 -23.89 25.59 -20.94
C ALA A 526 -24.43 26.12 -22.27
N ASN A 527 -23.65 26.96 -22.97
CA ASN A 527 -24.00 27.42 -24.31
C ASN A 527 -24.11 26.27 -25.31
N CYS A 528 -23.20 25.29 -25.27
CA CYS A 528 -23.24 24.12 -26.13
C CYS A 528 -24.49 23.26 -25.87
N TYR A 529 -24.75 22.89 -24.61
CA TYR A 529 -25.91 22.05 -24.25
C TYR A 529 -27.24 22.73 -24.56
N ARG A 530 -27.33 24.05 -24.36
CA ARG A 530 -28.50 24.84 -24.76
C ARG A 530 -28.76 24.76 -26.26
N LYS A 531 -27.72 24.90 -27.10
CA LYS A 531 -27.83 24.78 -28.57
C LYS A 531 -28.17 23.35 -29.02
N MET A 532 -27.68 22.34 -28.30
CA MET A 532 -27.96 20.92 -28.61
C MET A 532 -29.36 20.47 -28.16
N GLY A 533 -30.04 21.21 -27.29
CA GLY A 533 -31.30 20.79 -26.68
C GLY A 533 -31.12 19.67 -25.65
N ASP A 534 -29.90 19.45 -25.14
CA ASP A 534 -29.64 18.47 -24.07
C ASP A 534 -30.06 19.07 -22.72
N ALA A 535 -31.35 18.91 -22.39
CA ALA A 535 -31.93 19.46 -21.18
C ALA A 535 -31.28 18.90 -19.91
N MET A 536 -30.83 17.64 -19.91
CA MET A 536 -30.24 17.01 -18.73
C MET A 536 -28.86 17.61 -18.45
N ALA A 537 -27.96 17.60 -19.44
CA ALA A 537 -26.62 18.15 -19.29
C ALA A 537 -26.63 19.67 -19.06
N TYR A 538 -27.55 20.39 -19.71
CA TYR A 538 -27.77 21.82 -19.46
C TYR A 538 -28.13 22.08 -17.98
N THR A 539 -29.10 21.33 -17.44
CA THR A 539 -29.52 21.48 -16.03
C THR A 539 -28.36 21.26 -15.06
N LYS A 540 -27.57 20.18 -15.26
CA LYS A 540 -26.39 19.91 -14.42
C LYS A 540 -25.36 21.04 -14.49
N THR A 541 -25.14 21.57 -15.69
CA THR A 541 -24.17 22.65 -15.92
C THR A 541 -24.64 23.97 -15.30
N CYS A 542 -25.91 24.34 -15.45
CA CYS A 542 -26.50 25.54 -14.82
C CYS A 542 -26.42 25.47 -13.29
N SER A 543 -26.71 24.30 -12.71
CA SER A 543 -26.54 24.02 -11.29
C SER A 543 -25.10 24.29 -10.83
N ALA A 544 -24.11 23.69 -11.50
CA ALA A 544 -22.69 23.91 -11.19
C ALA A 544 -22.26 25.38 -11.34
N ILE A 545 -22.70 26.08 -12.40
CA ILE A 545 -22.38 27.50 -12.62
C ILE A 545 -22.92 28.38 -11.48
N SER A 546 -24.16 28.13 -11.03
CA SER A 546 -24.76 28.90 -9.94
C SER A 546 -23.99 28.80 -8.61
N CYS A 547 -23.29 27.68 -8.42
CA CYS A 547 -22.47 27.38 -7.26
C CYS A 547 -21.00 27.83 -7.38
N CYS A 548 -20.56 28.34 -8.54
CA CYS A 548 -19.20 28.84 -8.73
C CYS A 548 -19.00 30.19 -8.02
N LEU A 549 -18.25 30.22 -6.91
CA LEU A 549 -18.07 31.41 -6.09
C LEU A 549 -17.23 32.50 -6.77
N GLU A 550 -16.44 32.17 -7.80
CA GLU A 550 -15.60 33.09 -8.56
C GLU A 550 -16.39 33.95 -9.56
N LEU A 551 -17.63 33.56 -9.88
CA LEU A 551 -18.48 34.30 -10.81
C LEU A 551 -19.26 35.40 -10.08
N GLU A 552 -19.56 36.47 -10.81
CA GLU A 552 -20.41 37.54 -10.30
C GLU A 552 -21.79 37.02 -9.88
N VAL A 553 -22.33 37.59 -8.80
CA VAL A 553 -23.62 37.19 -8.23
C VAL A 553 -24.76 37.26 -9.24
N LEU A 554 -24.74 38.23 -10.17
CA LEU A 554 -25.72 38.35 -11.24
C LEU A 554 -25.70 37.14 -12.18
N VAL A 555 -24.51 36.69 -12.60
CA VAL A 555 -24.35 35.50 -13.47
C VAL A 555 -24.82 34.25 -12.74
N ARG A 556 -24.43 34.08 -11.48
CA ARG A 556 -24.84 32.94 -10.65
C ARG A 556 -26.35 32.89 -10.46
N THR A 557 -26.98 34.04 -10.24
CA THR A 557 -28.44 34.15 -10.05
C THR A 557 -29.17 33.82 -11.35
N PHE A 558 -28.70 34.33 -12.49
CA PHE A 558 -29.26 34.01 -13.80
C PHE A 558 -29.23 32.50 -14.09
N TYR A 559 -28.07 31.84 -13.88
CA TYR A 559 -27.97 30.40 -14.11
C TYR A 559 -28.71 29.57 -13.06
N PHE A 560 -28.92 30.10 -11.86
CA PHE A 560 -29.81 29.48 -10.86
C PHE A 560 -31.28 29.51 -11.30
N ASP A 561 -31.76 30.63 -11.86
CA ASP A 561 -33.10 30.74 -12.43
C ASP A 561 -33.29 29.77 -13.61
N GLU A 562 -32.30 29.69 -14.50
CA GLU A 562 -32.30 28.73 -15.61
C GLU A 562 -32.26 27.28 -15.13
N PHE A 563 -31.50 26.98 -14.07
CA PHE A 563 -31.49 25.66 -13.43
C PHE A 563 -32.89 25.28 -12.92
N LEU A 564 -33.55 26.14 -12.15
CA LEU A 564 -34.89 25.88 -11.62
C LEU A 564 -35.93 25.70 -12.73
N LYS A 565 -35.85 26.51 -13.80
CA LYS A 565 -36.73 26.40 -14.97
C LYS A 565 -36.51 25.08 -15.73
N SER A 566 -35.25 24.71 -15.93
CA SER A 566 -34.88 23.46 -16.60
C SER A 566 -35.24 22.23 -15.78
N LEU A 567 -35.11 22.28 -14.44
CA LEU A 567 -35.51 21.22 -13.51
C LEU A 567 -37.02 20.92 -13.61
N LYS A 568 -37.86 21.97 -13.66
CA LYS A 568 -39.32 21.82 -13.89
C LYS A 568 -39.63 21.15 -15.24
N THR A 569 -38.88 21.50 -16.27
CA THR A 569 -39.02 20.93 -17.61
C THR A 569 -38.62 19.46 -17.64
N LEU A 570 -37.51 19.08 -16.98
CA LEU A 570 -37.05 17.70 -16.88
C LEU A 570 -38.08 16.78 -16.20
N ASN A 571 -38.80 17.26 -15.18
CA ASN A 571 -39.88 16.49 -14.55
C ASN A 571 -40.99 16.11 -15.53
N SER A 572 -41.32 17.00 -16.47
CA SER A 572 -42.34 16.74 -17.48
C SER A 572 -41.87 15.77 -18.58
N VAL A 573 -40.56 15.74 -18.87
CA VAL A 573 -39.96 14.88 -19.90
C VAL A 573 -39.68 13.47 -19.37
N LEU A 574 -39.12 13.35 -18.16
CA LEU A 574 -38.80 12.05 -17.55
C LEU A 574 -40.04 11.25 -17.14
N SER A 575 -41.14 11.92 -16.80
CA SER A 575 -42.44 11.26 -16.57
C SER A 575 -43.05 10.64 -17.83
N ALA A 576 -42.60 11.02 -19.03
CA ALA A 576 -43.04 10.48 -20.30
C ALA A 576 -42.14 9.34 -20.85
N GLN A 577 -40.89 9.19 -20.37
CA GLN A 577 -39.93 8.17 -20.83
C GLN A 577 -39.08 7.61 -19.66
N PRO A 578 -39.46 6.49 -19.02
CA PRO A 578 -38.77 5.93 -17.84
C PRO A 578 -37.46 5.15 -18.15
N SER A 579 -36.94 5.18 -19.38
CA SER A 579 -35.80 4.33 -19.80
C SER A 579 -34.41 4.92 -19.52
N VAL A 580 -34.29 6.10 -18.92
CA VAL A 580 -33.02 6.85 -18.76
C VAL A 580 -32.60 7.02 -17.28
N GLU A 581 -33.06 6.16 -16.36
CA GLU A 581 -32.79 6.29 -14.91
C GLU A 581 -31.29 6.25 -14.54
N ASN A 582 -30.44 5.63 -15.36
CA ASN A 582 -29.01 5.45 -15.06
C ASN A 582 -28.13 6.70 -15.25
N ALA A 583 -28.67 7.86 -15.65
CA ALA A 583 -27.87 9.07 -15.94
C ALA A 583 -28.20 10.30 -15.07
N ASN A 584 -29.06 10.16 -14.05
CA ASN A 584 -29.63 11.29 -13.30
C ASN A 584 -28.81 11.77 -12.09
N TYR A 585 -27.53 11.39 -11.99
CA TYR A 585 -26.67 11.79 -10.87
C TYR A 585 -25.69 12.93 -11.23
N CYS A 586 -25.40 13.77 -10.24
CA CYS A 586 -24.38 14.82 -10.21
C CYS A 586 -23.37 14.56 -9.10
N MET A 587 -22.15 15.07 -9.28
CA MET A 587 -21.18 15.18 -8.18
C MET A 587 -21.69 16.22 -7.18
N LEU A 588 -21.67 15.89 -5.90
CA LEU A 588 -22.15 16.77 -4.84
C LEU A 588 -21.20 17.95 -4.59
N GLU A 589 -19.90 17.73 -4.73
CA GLU A 589 -18.81 18.66 -4.39
C GLU A 589 -18.82 19.95 -5.23
N ASP A 590 -19.45 19.93 -6.40
CA ASP A 590 -19.61 21.12 -7.23
C ASP A 590 -20.66 22.10 -6.67
N ASN A 591 -21.55 21.61 -5.80
CA ASN A 591 -22.74 22.33 -5.36
C ASN A 591 -22.82 22.53 -3.84
N PHE A 592 -22.31 21.55 -3.09
CA PHE A 592 -22.37 21.51 -1.64
C PHE A 592 -21.02 21.06 -1.06
N GLN A 593 -20.71 21.52 0.14
CA GLN A 593 -19.55 21.06 0.89
C GLN A 593 -19.97 20.45 2.22
N ILE A 594 -19.55 19.21 2.45
CA ILE A 594 -19.78 18.50 3.73
C ILE A 594 -18.70 18.98 4.71
N LEU A 595 -19.11 19.68 5.77
CA LEU A 595 -18.19 20.22 6.78
C LEU A 595 -17.96 19.24 7.94
N ALA A 596 -19.04 18.67 8.48
CA ALA A 596 -18.99 17.75 9.62
C ALA A 596 -20.17 16.77 9.62
N ILE A 597 -19.93 15.59 10.20
CA ILE A 597 -20.94 14.55 10.45
C ILE A 597 -20.75 14.07 11.89
N GLU A 598 -21.73 14.34 12.74
CA GLU A 598 -21.68 14.06 14.17
C GLU A 598 -22.86 13.19 14.61
N VAL A 599 -22.61 12.17 15.42
CA VAL A 599 -23.66 11.31 15.98
C VAL A 599 -24.11 11.90 17.31
N LEU A 600 -25.41 12.21 17.42
CA LEU A 600 -26.00 12.92 18.57
C LEU A 600 -26.44 12.01 19.71
N ASN A 601 -26.54 10.69 19.48
CA ASN A 601 -26.91 9.74 20.54
C ASN A 601 -25.81 9.62 21.61
N GLU A 602 -26.22 9.40 22.86
CA GLU A 602 -25.32 8.94 23.92
C GLU A 602 -24.84 7.51 23.59
N LYS A 603 -23.55 7.23 23.78
CA LYS A 603 -22.96 5.91 23.45
C LYS A 603 -23.08 4.96 24.64
N PRO A 604 -23.48 3.69 24.44
CA PRO A 604 -23.82 3.04 23.17
C PRO A 604 -25.30 3.23 22.75
N ILE A 605 -25.57 3.21 21.43
CA ILE A 605 -26.94 3.28 20.89
C ILE A 605 -27.61 1.91 21.10
N ILE A 606 -28.84 1.90 21.62
CA ILE A 606 -29.56 0.65 21.88
C ILE A 606 -30.26 0.18 20.60
N GLN A 607 -30.33 -1.14 20.37
CA GLN A 607 -31.10 -1.70 19.26
C GLN A 607 -32.56 -1.19 19.29
N ASP A 608 -33.10 -0.87 18.11
CA ASP A 608 -34.44 -0.29 17.88
C ASP A 608 -34.63 1.17 18.32
N GLU A 609 -33.61 1.83 18.89
CA GLU A 609 -33.60 3.28 19.03
C GLU A 609 -33.29 3.99 17.71
N PHE A 610 -33.64 5.29 17.65
CA PHE A 610 -33.29 6.13 16.51
C PHE A 610 -31.84 6.56 16.57
N VAL A 611 -31.05 6.22 15.56
CA VAL A 611 -29.76 6.83 15.27
C VAL A 611 -30.02 8.26 14.77
N ARG A 612 -29.54 9.26 15.51
CA ARG A 612 -29.65 10.69 15.22
C ARG A 612 -28.28 11.22 14.82
N VAL A 613 -28.20 11.82 13.64
CA VAL A 613 -26.95 12.34 13.06
C VAL A 613 -27.14 13.80 12.71
N GLN A 614 -26.23 14.64 13.16
CA GLN A 614 -26.13 16.03 12.76
C GLN A 614 -25.18 16.16 11.57
N LEU A 615 -25.72 16.61 10.45
CA LEU A 615 -24.98 16.94 9.23
C LEU A 615 -24.81 18.45 9.13
N GLN A 616 -23.56 18.92 9.05
CA GLN A 616 -23.23 20.29 8.68
C GLN A 616 -22.88 20.34 7.19
N LEU A 617 -23.76 20.97 6.41
CA LEU A 617 -23.66 21.05 4.96
C LEU A 617 -23.67 22.51 4.52
N GLU A 618 -22.64 22.94 3.81
CA GLU A 618 -22.60 24.26 3.19
C GLU A 618 -23.18 24.20 1.77
N SER A 619 -24.15 25.07 1.48
CA SER A 619 -24.77 25.24 0.16
C SER A 619 -24.15 26.43 -0.55
N PHE A 620 -23.64 26.21 -1.76
CA PHE A 620 -23.09 27.29 -2.60
C PHE A 620 -24.13 27.95 -3.51
N TYR A 621 -25.40 27.54 -3.43
CA TYR A 621 -26.46 28.19 -4.19
C TYR A 621 -26.68 29.63 -3.72
N PRO A 622 -27.02 30.57 -4.64
CA PRO A 622 -27.22 31.97 -4.29
C PRO A 622 -28.53 32.25 -3.53
N ARG A 623 -29.50 31.32 -3.57
CA ARG A 623 -30.81 31.41 -2.91
C ARG A 623 -31.22 30.06 -2.34
N GLU A 624 -32.34 30.02 -1.61
CA GLU A 624 -32.87 28.79 -1.01
C GLU A 624 -33.16 27.70 -2.03
N VAL A 625 -32.88 26.45 -1.66
CA VAL A 625 -33.18 25.26 -2.45
C VAL A 625 -33.92 24.23 -1.61
N ILE A 626 -34.89 23.56 -2.21
CA ILE A 626 -35.66 22.49 -1.55
C ILE A 626 -35.02 21.15 -1.94
N ILE A 627 -34.64 20.39 -0.93
CA ILE A 627 -34.17 19.00 -1.05
C ILE A 627 -35.33 18.08 -0.65
N ASP A 628 -35.80 17.25 -1.58
CA ASP A 628 -36.94 16.36 -1.35
C ASP A 628 -36.56 15.20 -0.43
N ASP A 629 -35.38 14.62 -0.65
CA ASP A 629 -34.87 13.46 0.08
C ASP A 629 -33.37 13.59 0.30
N LEU A 630 -32.94 13.55 1.55
CA LEU A 630 -31.54 13.56 1.95
C LEU A 630 -31.22 12.26 2.67
N LYS A 631 -30.30 11.47 2.12
CA LYS A 631 -29.88 10.17 2.66
C LYS A 631 -28.37 10.12 2.87
N LEU A 632 -27.93 9.72 4.05
CA LEU A 632 -26.53 9.41 4.34
C LEU A 632 -26.39 7.92 4.63
N SER A 633 -25.74 7.18 3.74
CA SER A 633 -25.56 5.73 3.86
C SER A 633 -24.48 5.37 4.89
N PHE A 634 -24.65 4.21 5.52
CA PHE A 634 -23.69 3.63 6.45
C PHE A 634 -23.63 2.11 6.34
N ASP A 635 -22.43 1.54 6.52
CA ASP A 635 -22.17 0.11 6.40
C ASP A 635 -21.56 -0.45 7.69
N LEU A 636 -21.69 -1.77 7.84
CA LEU A 636 -21.09 -2.53 8.93
C LEU A 636 -19.55 -2.44 8.81
N PHE A 637 -18.90 -2.02 9.90
CA PHE A 637 -17.45 -1.82 9.94
C PHE A 637 -16.74 -3.17 9.90
N ALA A 638 -16.11 -3.49 8.77
CA ALA A 638 -15.23 -4.64 8.63
C ALA A 638 -13.77 -4.20 8.84
N THR A 639 -13.05 -4.85 9.75
CA THR A 639 -11.62 -4.60 9.95
C THR A 639 -10.89 -4.90 8.64
N PRO A 640 -10.18 -3.93 8.03
CA PRO A 640 -9.54 -4.17 6.74
C PRO A 640 -8.42 -5.20 6.89
N LEU A 641 -8.41 -6.21 6.03
CA LEU A 641 -7.23 -7.05 5.80
C LEU A 641 -6.06 -6.15 5.38
N PRO A 642 -4.82 -6.42 5.83
CA PRO A 642 -3.66 -5.61 5.48
C PRO A 642 -3.32 -5.79 3.99
N THR A 643 -3.93 -4.98 3.12
CA THR A 643 -3.47 -4.78 1.76
C THR A 643 -2.43 -3.67 1.75
N THR A 644 -1.24 -3.98 1.25
CA THR A 644 -0.17 -3.04 0.89
C THR A 644 -0.65 -2.09 -0.20
N SER A 645 -1.42 -1.08 0.16
CA SER A 645 -1.59 0.13 -0.64
C SER A 645 -0.66 1.18 -0.07
N THR A 646 0.43 1.45 -0.78
CA THR A 646 1.28 2.60 -0.57
C THR A 646 0.41 3.84 -0.43
N GLY A 647 0.33 4.40 0.78
CA GLY A 647 -0.32 5.68 1.01
C GLY A 647 0.36 6.74 0.16
N ILE A 648 -0.30 7.17 -0.91
CA ILE A 648 0.02 8.42 -1.55
C ILE A 648 -0.51 9.48 -0.59
N ASN A 649 0.38 10.03 0.24
CA ASN A 649 0.11 11.27 0.95
C ASN A 649 -0.27 12.34 -0.09
N ASN A 650 -1.57 12.65 -0.20
CA ASN A 650 -2.06 13.83 -0.89
C ASN A 650 -1.85 15.06 0.00
N ASP A 651 -0.60 15.31 0.41
CA ASP A 651 -0.23 16.64 0.90
C ASP A 651 -0.26 17.58 -0.30
N LYS A 652 -1.38 18.29 -0.47
CA LYS A 652 -1.51 19.38 -1.43
C LYS A 652 -0.40 20.41 -1.13
N GLN A 653 0.62 20.46 -1.98
CA GLN A 653 1.68 21.47 -1.88
C GLN A 653 1.06 22.86 -2.07
N LYS A 654 1.14 23.70 -1.03
CA LYS A 654 0.62 25.07 -1.09
C LYS A 654 1.60 25.95 -1.87
N PHE A 655 1.14 26.44 -3.01
CA PHE A 655 1.83 27.50 -3.76
C PHE A 655 1.35 28.85 -3.23
N CYS A 656 2.28 29.75 -2.92
CA CYS A 656 2.00 31.10 -2.46
C CYS A 656 2.57 32.11 -3.47
N LEU A 657 1.77 33.11 -3.81
CA LEU A 657 2.22 34.24 -4.61
C LEU A 657 3.09 35.16 -3.73
N GLN A 658 4.37 35.27 -4.06
CA GLN A 658 5.29 36.23 -3.45
C GLN A 658 5.42 37.44 -4.37
N LEU A 659 4.85 38.55 -3.92
CA LEU A 659 5.02 39.87 -4.52
C LEU A 659 6.11 40.62 -3.75
N GLN A 660 7.22 40.91 -4.40
CA GLN A 660 8.24 41.80 -3.87
C GLN A 660 8.01 43.20 -4.41
N TYR A 661 7.86 44.18 -3.51
CA TYR A 661 7.74 45.58 -3.83
C TYR A 661 9.09 46.28 -3.60
N LYS A 662 9.39 47.27 -4.43
CA LYS A 662 10.51 48.20 -4.24
C LYS A 662 10.19 49.16 -3.08
N GLN A 663 11.19 49.90 -2.62
CA GLN A 663 11.04 50.90 -1.54
C GLN A 663 10.05 52.03 -1.89
N ASP A 664 9.77 52.25 -3.18
CA ASP A 664 8.79 53.22 -3.67
C ASP A 664 7.36 52.62 -3.79
N ASN A 665 7.10 51.46 -3.18
CA ASN A 665 5.85 50.70 -3.27
C ASN A 665 5.46 50.24 -4.69
N THR A 666 6.37 50.31 -5.67
CA THR A 666 6.12 49.71 -7.00
C THR A 666 6.48 48.23 -7.00
N LEU A 667 5.72 47.41 -7.73
CA LEU A 667 5.97 45.97 -7.80
C LEU A 667 7.31 45.69 -8.51
N ALA A 668 8.27 45.08 -7.81
CA ALA A 668 9.57 44.71 -8.35
C ALA A 668 9.50 43.37 -9.09
N THR A 669 8.98 42.34 -8.41
CA THR A 669 8.84 40.99 -8.95
C THR A 669 7.62 40.29 -8.37
N ALA A 670 6.99 39.44 -9.18
CA ALA A 670 5.96 38.50 -8.74
C ALA A 670 6.45 37.08 -9.01
N SER A 671 6.48 36.24 -7.99
CA SER A 671 6.92 34.85 -8.09
C SER A 671 5.96 33.92 -7.34
N VAL A 672 6.02 32.63 -7.65
CA VAL A 672 5.20 31.60 -6.97
C VAL A 672 6.14 30.68 -6.21
N ALA A 673 6.03 30.65 -4.88
CA ALA A 673 6.84 29.83 -4.01
C ALA A 673 6.06 28.61 -3.51
N CYS A 674 6.67 27.43 -3.53
CA CYS A 674 6.09 26.22 -2.95
C CYS A 674 6.53 26.09 -1.49
N GLY A 675 5.59 26.00 -0.56
CA GLY A 675 5.89 25.79 0.86
C GLY A 675 6.48 24.41 1.09
N ASN A 676 7.74 24.35 1.55
CA ASN A 676 8.51 23.17 1.93
C ASN A 676 8.92 22.22 0.79
N VAL A 677 10.05 22.53 0.14
CA VAL A 677 10.84 21.52 -0.60
C VAL A 677 12.29 21.60 -0.11
N LYS A 678 12.83 20.49 0.41
CA LYS A 678 14.28 20.35 0.61
C LYS A 678 14.94 20.41 -0.78
N PRO A 679 16.07 21.12 -0.97
CA PRO A 679 16.64 21.44 -2.29
C PRO A 679 17.08 20.23 -3.13
N THR A 680 17.03 19.01 -2.59
CA THR A 680 17.43 17.76 -3.27
C THR A 680 16.28 16.92 -3.82
N GLN A 681 15.01 17.31 -3.60
CA GLN A 681 13.88 16.54 -4.10
C GLN A 681 13.47 17.02 -5.50
N ILE A 682 13.92 16.28 -6.53
CA ILE A 682 13.47 16.48 -7.91
C ILE A 682 11.98 16.17 -7.97
N VAL A 683 11.16 17.20 -8.19
CA VAL A 683 9.73 17.03 -8.46
C VAL A 683 9.58 16.39 -9.84
N ARG A 684 9.27 15.09 -9.89
CA ARG A 684 8.76 14.48 -11.12
C ARG A 684 7.44 15.16 -11.45
N ARG A 685 7.28 15.68 -12.68
CA ARG A 685 5.96 16.02 -13.22
C ARG A 685 5.09 14.78 -13.12
N SER A 686 4.22 14.72 -12.12
CA SER A 686 3.13 13.75 -12.08
C SER A 686 2.19 14.13 -13.22
N SER A 687 2.42 13.54 -14.40
CA SER A 687 1.45 13.56 -15.48
C SER A 687 0.13 13.05 -14.92
N SER A 688 -0.93 13.82 -15.15
CA SER A 688 -2.31 13.60 -14.75
C SER A 688 -2.72 12.13 -14.92
N THR A 689 -2.59 11.34 -13.84
CA THR A 689 -3.10 9.96 -13.81
C THR A 689 -4.61 10.03 -13.90
N LYS A 690 -5.19 9.31 -14.87
CA LYS A 690 -6.63 9.20 -15.13
C LYS A 690 -7.38 8.86 -13.84
N ARG A 691 -7.93 9.86 -13.14
CA ARG A 691 -9.03 9.62 -12.19
C ARG A 691 -10.27 9.27 -13.00
N LYS A 692 -10.90 8.14 -12.70
CA LYS A 692 -12.28 7.86 -13.14
C LYS A 692 -13.19 8.71 -12.24
N LEU A 693 -13.60 9.88 -12.70
CA LEU A 693 -14.57 10.75 -12.02
C LEU A 693 -16.01 10.34 -12.36
N SER A 694 -16.41 9.11 -12.03
CA SER A 694 -17.83 8.73 -12.07
C SER A 694 -18.21 8.11 -10.74
N PRO A 695 -19.06 8.76 -9.94
CA PRO A 695 -19.47 8.22 -8.65
C PRO A 695 -20.33 6.99 -8.90
N SER A 696 -19.92 5.83 -8.37
CA SER A 696 -20.80 4.68 -8.26
C SER A 696 -21.72 4.89 -7.06
N LYS A 697 -23.04 4.82 -7.27
CA LYS A 697 -24.02 4.88 -6.18
C LYS A 697 -23.78 3.72 -5.22
N SER A 698 -23.57 4.03 -3.95
CA SER A 698 -23.41 3.03 -2.88
C SER A 698 -24.71 2.28 -2.60
N ASP A 699 -24.61 1.17 -1.88
CA ASP A 699 -25.77 0.42 -1.42
C ASP A 699 -26.46 1.21 -0.29
N PHE A 700 -27.48 2.00 -0.62
CA PHE A 700 -28.31 2.74 0.35
C PHE A 700 -29.28 1.80 1.09
N THR A 701 -28.83 0.60 1.49
CA THR A 701 -29.63 -0.34 2.29
C THR A 701 -29.79 0.15 3.73
N ASN A 702 -28.73 0.70 4.34
CA ASN A 702 -28.82 1.38 5.63
C ASN A 702 -28.45 2.87 5.45
N TYR A 703 -29.33 3.76 5.86
CA TYR A 703 -29.14 5.19 5.72
C TYR A 703 -29.88 5.95 6.81
N VAL A 704 -29.37 7.11 7.21
CA VAL A 704 -30.12 8.11 7.97
C VAL A 704 -30.72 9.11 6.99
N ALA A 705 -31.98 9.48 7.20
CA ALA A 705 -32.70 10.34 6.26
C ALA A 705 -33.33 11.58 6.90
N ALA A 706 -33.58 12.57 6.06
CA ALA A 706 -34.49 13.67 6.30
C ALA A 706 -35.19 14.07 5.00
N ASP A 707 -36.49 14.26 5.07
CA ASP A 707 -37.31 14.64 3.92
C ASP A 707 -37.63 16.14 3.93
N ASN A 708 -37.82 16.71 2.74
CA ASN A 708 -38.32 18.07 2.49
C ASN A 708 -37.60 19.15 3.32
N LYS A 709 -36.29 19.30 3.11
CA LYS A 709 -35.47 20.32 3.78
C LYS A 709 -35.19 21.49 2.85
N ALA A 710 -35.55 22.69 3.31
CA ALA A 710 -35.11 23.94 2.68
C ALA A 710 -33.69 24.26 3.17
N LEU A 711 -32.73 24.31 2.24
CA LEU A 711 -31.36 24.71 2.53
C LEU A 711 -31.17 26.17 2.14
N MET A 712 -30.69 26.97 3.09
CA MET A 712 -30.32 28.36 2.87
C MET A 712 -28.92 28.44 2.24
N PRO A 713 -28.57 29.54 1.55
CA PRO A 713 -27.19 29.82 1.17
C PRO A 713 -26.25 29.79 2.38
N GLY A 714 -25.10 29.14 2.26
CA GLY A 714 -24.13 28.99 3.35
C GLY A 714 -24.35 27.73 4.19
N VAL A 715 -23.91 27.76 5.46
CA VAL A 715 -23.89 26.58 6.34
C VAL A 715 -25.28 26.26 6.87
N ASN A 716 -25.72 25.02 6.66
CA ASN A 716 -26.98 24.46 7.15
C ASN A 716 -26.71 23.32 8.14
N LEU A 717 -27.54 23.25 9.18
CA LEU A 717 -27.49 22.22 10.21
C LEU A 717 -28.71 21.31 10.08
N ILE A 718 -28.50 20.04 9.74
CA ILE A 718 -29.59 19.11 9.41
C ILE A 718 -29.51 17.90 10.34
N GLU A 719 -30.61 17.58 11.00
CA GLU A 719 -30.73 16.35 11.80
C GLU A 719 -31.33 15.23 10.93
N LEU A 720 -30.60 14.12 10.80
CA LEU A 720 -30.98 12.91 10.07
C LEU A 720 -31.31 11.79 11.05
N LYS A 721 -32.31 10.96 10.73
CA LYS A 721 -32.78 9.88 11.62
C LYS A 721 -32.96 8.55 10.87
N ALA A 722 -32.64 7.45 11.54
CA ALA A 722 -33.06 6.09 11.13
C ALA A 722 -33.14 5.15 12.33
N LYS A 723 -33.87 4.05 12.20
CA LYS A 723 -33.95 3.03 13.26
C LYS A 723 -32.74 2.11 13.23
N GLY A 724 -32.09 1.92 14.38
CA GLY A 724 -30.92 1.07 14.56
C GLY A 724 -31.29 -0.40 14.74
N ASN A 725 -31.74 -1.08 13.68
CA ASN A 725 -32.31 -2.42 13.79
C ASN A 725 -31.27 -3.54 13.99
N ARG A 726 -29.99 -3.31 13.68
CA ARG A 726 -28.96 -4.35 13.62
C ARG A 726 -27.75 -3.98 14.48
N VAL A 727 -27.38 -4.90 15.37
CA VAL A 727 -26.24 -4.77 16.29
C VAL A 727 -24.92 -4.82 15.53
N GLY A 728 -23.98 -3.95 15.87
CA GLY A 728 -22.67 -3.88 15.25
C GLY A 728 -22.05 -2.48 15.31
N GLN A 729 -20.80 -2.39 14.87
CA GLN A 729 -20.11 -1.12 14.64
C GLN A 729 -20.35 -0.68 13.19
N TRP A 730 -20.67 0.59 12.98
CA TRP A 730 -21.09 1.15 11.69
C TRP A 730 -20.24 2.35 11.30
N GLN A 731 -20.05 2.55 9.99
CA GLN A 731 -19.31 3.67 9.42
C GLN A 731 -20.10 4.30 8.25
N PHE A 732 -20.15 5.63 8.21
CA PHE A 732 -20.76 6.37 7.09
C PHE A 732 -19.97 6.20 5.78
N LYS A 733 -20.68 6.20 4.65
CA LYS A 733 -20.10 5.92 3.32
C LYS A 733 -20.36 7.03 2.30
N GLN A 734 -21.61 7.39 2.04
CA GLN A 734 -21.97 8.33 0.98
C GLN A 734 -23.21 9.16 1.33
N LEU A 735 -23.19 10.44 0.99
CA LEU A 735 -24.33 11.34 1.06
C LEU A 735 -25.02 11.42 -0.31
N CYS A 736 -26.34 11.35 -0.32
CA CYS A 736 -27.22 11.56 -1.48
C CYS A 736 -28.24 12.65 -1.16
N LEU A 737 -28.30 13.68 -2.01
CA LEU A 737 -29.32 14.74 -1.97
C LEU A 737 -30.16 14.64 -3.23
N ARG A 738 -31.49 14.55 -3.11
CA ARG A 738 -32.40 14.55 -4.26
C ARG A 738 -33.13 15.88 -4.38
N MET A 739 -32.99 16.52 -5.53
CA MET A 739 -33.77 17.69 -5.95
C MET A 739 -34.61 17.31 -7.16
N SER A 740 -35.88 17.04 -6.92
CA SER A 740 -36.81 16.50 -7.88
C SER A 740 -36.34 15.17 -8.48
N GLN A 741 -35.99 15.13 -9.77
CA GLN A 741 -35.50 13.94 -10.47
C GLN A 741 -33.96 13.87 -10.52
N LEU A 742 -33.25 14.85 -9.94
CA LEU A 742 -31.79 14.93 -9.95
C LEU A 742 -31.20 14.53 -8.60
N GLU A 743 -30.27 13.57 -8.59
CA GLU A 743 -29.56 13.13 -7.38
C GLU A 743 -28.13 13.68 -7.35
N PHE A 744 -27.67 14.21 -6.21
CA PHE A 744 -26.29 14.64 -5.98
C PHE A 744 -25.63 13.64 -5.04
N LEU A 745 -24.53 13.02 -5.48
CA LEU A 745 -23.81 11.99 -4.74
C LEU A 745 -22.44 12.50 -4.31
N SER A 746 -22.07 12.30 -3.06
CA SER A 746 -20.72 12.60 -2.57
C SER A 746 -19.70 11.57 -3.09
N GLU A 747 -18.53 12.03 -3.52
CA GLU A 747 -17.37 11.20 -3.82
C GLU A 747 -16.63 10.83 -2.52
N HIS A 748 -16.51 11.79 -1.60
CA HIS A 748 -15.77 11.63 -0.35
C HIS A 748 -16.51 12.25 0.84
N LEU A 749 -16.51 11.53 1.96
CA LEU A 749 -16.89 12.09 3.26
C LEU A 749 -15.65 12.69 3.96
N PRO A 750 -15.82 13.63 4.90
CA PRO A 750 -14.71 14.19 5.66
C PRO A 750 -13.89 13.11 6.38
N ASN A 751 -12.55 13.29 6.42
CA ASN A 751 -11.61 12.33 7.04
C ASN A 751 -11.87 12.05 8.54
N LYS A 752 -12.69 12.89 9.21
CA LYS A 752 -13.07 12.76 10.63
C LYS A 752 -14.49 12.21 10.80
N THR A 753 -14.90 11.23 10.02
CA THR A 753 -16.19 10.56 10.23
C THR A 753 -16.09 9.57 11.39
N SER A 754 -16.88 9.79 12.44
CA SER A 754 -16.89 8.92 13.62
C SER A 754 -17.68 7.62 13.34
N THR A 755 -17.17 6.48 13.80
CA THR A 755 -17.95 5.24 13.84
C THR A 755 -18.91 5.27 15.04
N PHE A 756 -20.06 4.64 14.89
CA PHE A 756 -21.02 4.44 15.97
C PHE A 756 -21.33 2.97 16.19
N GLU A 757 -21.76 2.62 17.40
CA GLU A 757 -22.03 1.26 17.82
C GLU A 757 -23.48 1.12 18.26
N ILE A 758 -24.15 0.10 17.73
CA ILE A 758 -25.49 -0.34 18.17
C ILE A 758 -25.30 -1.61 18.99
N THR A 759 -25.76 -1.63 20.25
CA THR A 759 -25.53 -2.72 21.23
C THR A 759 -26.85 -3.25 21.85
N THR A 760 -26.77 -4.43 22.48
CA THR A 760 -27.84 -5.02 23.32
C THR A 760 -27.26 -5.65 24.60
N LYS A 761 -27.96 -5.55 25.75
CA LYS A 761 -27.59 -6.24 27.01
C LYS A 761 -28.70 -7.22 27.42
N PRO A 762 -28.42 -8.53 27.60
CA PRO A 762 -29.44 -9.50 28.01
C PRO A 762 -29.88 -9.31 29.47
N ALA A 763 -31.16 -9.58 29.76
CA ALA A 763 -31.67 -9.63 31.13
C ALA A 763 -31.21 -10.93 31.84
N SER A 764 -30.90 -10.86 33.13
CA SER A 764 -30.41 -12.00 33.92
C SER A 764 -30.93 -12.01 35.36
N ALA A 765 -31.04 -13.21 35.95
CA ALA A 765 -31.38 -13.40 37.36
C ALA A 765 -30.46 -14.45 37.97
N VAL A 766 -29.85 -14.14 39.11
CA VAL A 766 -28.85 -14.98 39.78
C VAL A 766 -29.17 -15.07 41.28
N LEU A 767 -29.10 -16.29 41.83
CA LEU A 767 -29.23 -16.52 43.27
C LEU A 767 -27.86 -16.55 43.93
N HIS A 768 -27.66 -15.67 44.91
CA HIS A 768 -26.46 -15.58 45.73
C HIS A 768 -26.74 -16.14 47.12
N PHE A 769 -25.97 -17.14 47.52
CA PHE A 769 -26.05 -17.78 48.83
C PHE A 769 -24.66 -18.23 49.28
N LYS A 770 -24.47 -18.34 50.60
CA LYS A 770 -23.29 -18.97 51.21
C LYS A 770 -23.58 -20.45 51.48
N THR A 771 -22.59 -21.20 51.99
CA THR A 771 -22.83 -22.55 52.51
C THR A 771 -23.96 -22.52 53.53
N LEU A 772 -25.03 -23.28 53.28
CA LEU A 772 -26.23 -23.26 54.12
C LEU A 772 -26.19 -24.39 55.16
N ILE A 773 -26.85 -24.18 56.29
CA ILE A 773 -26.95 -25.13 57.40
C ILE A 773 -28.38 -25.68 57.52
N ALA A 774 -28.57 -26.99 57.53
CA ALA A 774 -29.87 -27.62 57.76
C ALA A 774 -30.33 -27.39 59.20
N GLY A 775 -31.62 -27.10 59.40
CA GLY A 775 -32.25 -26.90 60.70
C GLY A 775 -32.36 -25.45 61.17
N VAL A 776 -31.75 -24.50 60.46
CA VAL A 776 -31.70 -23.08 60.82
C VAL A 776 -32.12 -22.22 59.62
N GLU A 777 -32.88 -21.16 59.85
CA GLU A 777 -33.28 -20.21 58.81
C GLU A 777 -32.08 -19.35 58.39
N GLN A 778 -31.86 -19.17 57.08
CA GLN A 778 -30.72 -18.43 56.55
C GLN A 778 -31.08 -17.53 55.36
N PRO A 779 -30.46 -16.35 55.24
CA PRO A 779 -30.72 -15.41 54.15
C PRO A 779 -30.01 -15.80 52.85
N ILE A 780 -30.70 -15.66 51.73
CA ILE A 780 -30.17 -15.72 50.36
C ILE A 780 -30.64 -14.51 49.56
N ARG A 781 -29.98 -14.17 48.45
CA ARG A 781 -30.29 -12.98 47.65
C ARG A 781 -30.57 -13.36 46.21
N LEU A 782 -31.69 -12.88 45.65
CA LEU A 782 -31.97 -12.95 44.23
C LEU A 782 -31.59 -11.61 43.58
N HIS A 783 -30.51 -11.60 42.80
CA HIS A 783 -30.08 -10.45 42.01
C HIS A 783 -30.73 -10.49 40.63
N VAL A 784 -31.40 -9.41 40.22
CA VAL A 784 -32.07 -9.29 38.92
C VAL A 784 -31.50 -8.10 38.16
N SER A 785 -31.02 -8.32 36.93
CA SER A 785 -30.55 -7.28 36.02
C SER A 785 -31.45 -7.25 34.79
N GLY A 786 -32.11 -6.12 34.54
CA GLY A 786 -33.14 -6.00 33.50
C GLY A 786 -32.62 -5.95 32.07
N GLY A 787 -31.34 -5.64 31.87
CA GLY A 787 -30.76 -5.44 30.54
C GLY A 787 -31.60 -4.51 29.66
N SER A 788 -31.70 -4.80 28.36
CA SER A 788 -32.54 -4.08 27.40
C SER A 788 -34.00 -4.58 27.37
N PHE A 789 -34.41 -5.44 28.31
CA PHE A 789 -35.76 -6.03 28.33
C PHE A 789 -36.79 -5.02 28.87
N ILE A 790 -38.00 -5.04 28.30
CA ILE A 790 -39.13 -4.21 28.73
C ILE A 790 -40.10 -5.08 29.55
N PHE A 791 -40.25 -4.77 30.84
CA PHE A 791 -41.09 -5.51 31.76
C PHE A 791 -42.56 -5.07 31.68
N SER A 792 -43.49 -6.02 31.66
CA SER A 792 -44.90 -5.72 31.89
C SER A 792 -45.17 -5.46 33.38
N ASN A 793 -46.23 -4.71 33.70
CA ASN A 793 -46.63 -4.42 35.07
C ASN A 793 -46.96 -5.67 35.90
N GLU A 794 -47.19 -6.81 35.24
CA GLU A 794 -47.52 -8.10 35.85
C GLU A 794 -46.32 -9.08 35.91
N ALA A 795 -45.12 -8.64 35.52
CA ALA A 795 -43.94 -9.51 35.48
C ALA A 795 -43.58 -10.06 36.88
N LYS A 796 -43.43 -11.39 36.98
CA LYS A 796 -43.08 -12.11 38.21
C LYS A 796 -41.98 -13.13 37.94
N ILE A 797 -41.07 -13.33 38.90
CA ILE A 797 -40.11 -14.43 38.93
C ILE A 797 -40.66 -15.52 39.86
N THR A 798 -40.64 -16.77 39.42
CA THR A 798 -41.12 -17.91 40.22
C THR A 798 -39.93 -18.77 40.67
N LEU A 799 -39.85 -19.04 41.97
CA LEU A 799 -38.86 -19.90 42.63
C LEU A 799 -39.58 -21.14 43.17
N LYS A 800 -39.27 -22.33 42.65
CA LYS A 800 -39.88 -23.59 43.10
C LYS A 800 -38.84 -24.49 43.76
N CYS A 801 -39.04 -24.78 45.04
CA CYS A 801 -38.13 -25.55 45.88
C CYS A 801 -38.35 -27.07 45.74
N SER A 802 -37.27 -27.82 45.84
CA SER A 802 -37.29 -29.29 45.99
C SER A 802 -37.91 -29.74 47.33
N LYS A 803 -38.26 -31.03 47.45
CA LYS A 803 -38.87 -31.60 48.67
C LYS A 803 -38.06 -31.28 49.94
N ASN A 804 -38.74 -30.85 51.00
CA ASN A 804 -38.21 -30.43 52.32
C ASN A 804 -37.42 -29.10 52.34
N LEU A 805 -37.20 -28.44 51.20
CA LEU A 805 -36.70 -27.06 51.16
C LEU A 805 -37.88 -26.09 51.10
N ARG A 806 -37.87 -25.06 51.94
CA ARG A 806 -38.88 -24.01 51.97
C ARG A 806 -38.22 -22.63 51.90
N ILE A 807 -38.87 -21.67 51.25
CA ILE A 807 -38.36 -20.31 50.99
C ILE A 807 -39.41 -19.25 51.30
N ARG A 808 -38.99 -18.05 51.69
CA ARG A 808 -39.86 -16.86 51.86
C ARG A 808 -39.13 -15.57 51.52
N LEU A 809 -39.87 -14.48 51.36
CA LEU A 809 -39.29 -13.12 51.32
C LEU A 809 -38.80 -12.75 52.72
N GLN A 810 -37.62 -12.13 52.81
CA GLN A 810 -37.09 -11.65 54.09
C GLN A 810 -37.99 -10.53 54.63
N LYS A 811 -38.38 -10.64 55.91
CA LYS A 811 -39.18 -9.59 56.56
C LYS A 811 -38.29 -8.34 56.75
N PRO A 812 -38.78 -7.13 56.44
CA PRO A 812 -38.03 -5.91 56.73
C PRO A 812 -37.83 -5.79 58.24
N SER A 813 -36.58 -5.62 58.66
CA SER A 813 -36.21 -5.30 60.04
C SER A 813 -36.69 -3.87 60.36
N LYS A 814 -37.97 -3.71 60.70
CA LYS A 814 -38.45 -2.49 61.35
C LYS A 814 -38.30 -2.68 62.86
N GLU A 815 -37.30 -2.00 63.40
CA GLU A 815 -37.36 -1.44 64.75
C GLU A 815 -38.68 -0.66 64.86
N GLU A 816 -39.61 -1.15 65.66
CA GLU A 816 -40.58 -0.32 66.36
C GLU A 816 -41.15 -1.13 67.52
N GLU A 817 -41.03 -0.53 68.69
CA GLU A 817 -41.47 -1.01 70.00
C GLU A 817 -42.94 -1.41 69.99
N GLY A 818 -43.26 -2.59 70.52
CA GLY A 818 -44.65 -2.98 70.76
C GLY A 818 -44.85 -4.48 70.93
N ASP A 819 -44.90 -4.90 72.19
CA ASP A 819 -45.52 -6.14 72.67
C ASP A 819 -44.69 -7.45 72.53
N VAL A 820 -43.79 -7.65 73.50
CA VAL A 820 -42.92 -8.84 73.69
C VAL A 820 -43.69 -10.15 73.96
N ASN A 821 -45.03 -10.15 73.98
CA ASN A 821 -45.81 -11.29 74.48
C ASN A 821 -46.82 -11.91 73.48
N LYS A 822 -46.52 -11.90 72.17
CA LYS A 822 -47.17 -12.80 71.21
C LYS A 822 -46.16 -13.61 70.41
N GLU A 823 -45.55 -14.57 71.09
CA GLU A 823 -44.84 -15.69 70.46
C GLU A 823 -45.81 -16.48 69.58
N ASN A 824 -45.67 -16.37 68.26
CA ASN A 824 -46.43 -17.18 67.32
C ASN A 824 -45.80 -18.59 67.26
N PRO A 825 -46.49 -19.66 67.70
CA PRO A 825 -45.89 -21.01 67.77
C PRO A 825 -45.62 -21.65 66.40
N ASN A 826 -45.85 -20.95 65.29
CA ASN A 826 -45.86 -21.49 63.93
C ASN A 826 -45.16 -20.55 62.92
N GLU A 827 -44.03 -19.91 63.29
CA GLU A 827 -43.25 -19.11 62.34
C GLU A 827 -42.82 -19.89 61.09
N ASP A 828 -42.55 -21.19 61.23
CA ASP A 828 -42.16 -22.08 60.14
C ASP A 828 -43.27 -22.27 59.07
N ALA A 829 -44.54 -21.93 59.38
CA ALA A 829 -45.66 -21.97 58.43
C ALA A 829 -45.61 -20.86 57.36
N THR A 830 -44.77 -19.84 57.55
CA THR A 830 -44.60 -18.73 56.60
C THR A 830 -43.64 -19.05 55.45
N PHE A 831 -42.97 -20.20 55.49
CA PHE A 831 -42.12 -20.64 54.39
C PHE A 831 -42.91 -21.48 53.39
N GLU A 832 -42.76 -21.18 52.11
CA GLU A 832 -43.50 -21.80 51.02
C GLU A 832 -42.58 -22.72 50.18
N SER A 833 -43.18 -23.67 49.46
CA SER A 833 -42.45 -24.50 48.49
C SER A 833 -42.34 -23.84 47.10
N VAL A 834 -43.18 -22.84 46.83
CA VAL A 834 -43.19 -22.05 45.58
C VAL A 834 -43.39 -20.59 45.95
N LEU A 835 -42.41 -19.74 45.64
CA LEU A 835 -42.46 -18.30 45.90
C LEU A 835 -42.53 -17.51 44.59
N GLN A 836 -43.49 -16.59 44.50
CA GLN A 836 -43.60 -15.65 43.38
C GLN A 836 -43.14 -14.25 43.78
N VAL A 837 -42.11 -13.74 43.11
CA VAL A 837 -41.50 -12.44 43.37
C VAL A 837 -41.94 -11.43 42.29
N PRO A 838 -42.74 -10.40 42.61
CA PRO A 838 -43.21 -9.43 41.63
C PRO A 838 -42.11 -8.39 41.27
N LEU A 839 -41.95 -8.10 39.99
CA LEU A 839 -41.00 -7.10 39.46
C LEU A 839 -41.70 -5.75 39.21
N GLN A 840 -42.30 -5.18 40.25
CA GLN A 840 -43.03 -3.91 40.13
C GLN A 840 -42.09 -2.74 39.76
N ASN A 841 -42.50 -1.94 38.77
CA ASN A 841 -41.81 -0.74 38.29
C ASN A 841 -40.34 -0.96 37.91
N PHE A 842 -39.99 -2.12 37.35
CA PHE A 842 -38.60 -2.44 36.97
C PHE A 842 -38.24 -1.80 35.62
N LYS A 843 -37.31 -0.83 35.61
CA LYS A 843 -36.88 -0.12 34.40
C LYS A 843 -35.85 -0.93 33.61
N SER A 844 -35.76 -0.67 32.30
CA SER A 844 -34.66 -1.20 31.49
C SER A 844 -33.31 -0.72 32.06
N PHE A 845 -32.34 -1.62 32.08
CA PHE A 845 -31.02 -1.48 32.70
C PHE A 845 -30.99 -1.28 34.22
N GLU A 846 -32.13 -1.42 34.93
CA GLU A 846 -32.15 -1.45 36.39
C GLU A 846 -31.56 -2.77 36.93
N GLU A 847 -30.91 -2.69 38.08
CA GLU A 847 -30.42 -3.84 38.85
C GLU A 847 -31.03 -3.79 40.25
N ARG A 848 -31.57 -4.91 40.73
CA ARG A 848 -32.27 -4.99 42.02
C ARG A 848 -31.89 -6.27 42.77
N ASP A 849 -31.51 -6.11 44.03
CA ASP A 849 -31.28 -7.20 44.97
C ASP A 849 -32.54 -7.46 45.80
N ILE A 850 -33.03 -8.69 45.75
CA ILE A 850 -34.24 -9.12 46.46
C ILE A 850 -33.84 -10.08 47.58
N PRO A 851 -34.01 -9.71 48.87
CA PRO A 851 -33.63 -10.55 50.00
C PRO A 851 -34.67 -11.65 50.27
N LEU A 852 -34.19 -12.88 50.44
CA LEU A 852 -34.97 -14.10 50.63
C LEU A 852 -34.43 -14.88 51.84
N GLU A 853 -35.23 -15.80 52.40
CA GLU A 853 -34.81 -16.70 53.49
C GLU A 853 -35.20 -18.15 53.17
N VAL A 854 -34.34 -19.10 53.52
CA VAL A 854 -34.54 -20.53 53.29
C VAL A 854 -34.40 -21.36 54.56
N LEU A 855 -35.15 -22.46 54.60
CA LEU A 855 -35.15 -23.43 55.70
C LEU A 855 -35.28 -24.85 55.14
N THR A 856 -34.48 -25.77 55.68
CA THR A 856 -34.61 -27.22 55.46
C THR A 856 -34.50 -27.96 56.80
N ASP A 857 -35.11 -29.13 56.89
CA ASP A 857 -35.13 -29.94 58.11
C ASP A 857 -33.78 -30.67 58.34
N MET A 858 -33.40 -30.92 59.60
CA MET A 858 -32.15 -31.62 59.91
C MET A 858 -32.23 -33.12 59.62
N PRO A 859 -31.21 -33.72 58.98
CA PRO A 859 -31.19 -35.16 58.74
C PRO A 859 -31.01 -35.91 60.06
N GLY A 860 -31.83 -36.96 60.26
CA GLY A 860 -31.84 -37.70 61.52
C GLY A 860 -30.66 -38.66 61.75
N ARG A 861 -29.83 -38.99 60.75
CA ARG A 861 -28.71 -39.95 60.87
C ARG A 861 -27.41 -39.33 60.37
N LYS A 862 -26.28 -39.94 60.74
CA LYS A 862 -24.96 -39.59 60.18
C LYS A 862 -24.97 -39.76 58.65
N VAL A 863 -25.03 -38.64 57.92
CA VAL A 863 -25.00 -38.63 56.45
C VAL A 863 -23.58 -38.32 55.99
N ALA A 864 -23.01 -39.17 55.13
CA ALA A 864 -21.65 -38.99 54.61
C ALA A 864 -21.50 -37.86 53.56
N LYS A 865 -22.60 -37.17 53.19
CA LYS A 865 -22.67 -36.15 52.13
C LYS A 865 -23.51 -34.94 52.59
N HIS A 866 -23.26 -33.77 51.98
CA HIS A 866 -24.14 -32.60 52.07
C HIS A 866 -25.57 -32.95 51.61
N LEU A 867 -26.56 -32.30 52.20
CA LEU A 867 -27.96 -32.43 51.82
C LEU A 867 -28.21 -31.57 50.57
N GLU A 868 -28.42 -32.22 49.43
CA GLU A 868 -28.61 -31.56 48.14
C GLU A 868 -30.09 -31.27 47.87
N HIS A 869 -30.38 -30.01 47.64
CA HIS A 869 -31.67 -29.48 47.22
C HIS A 869 -31.52 -28.73 45.90
N HIS A 870 -32.64 -28.40 45.24
CA HIS A 870 -32.62 -27.51 44.08
C HIS A 870 -33.76 -26.50 44.13
N ILE A 871 -33.53 -25.35 43.50
CA ILE A 871 -34.56 -24.34 43.22
C ILE A 871 -34.68 -24.19 41.71
N LEU A 872 -35.89 -24.37 41.17
CA LEU A 872 -36.23 -24.05 39.79
C LEU A 872 -36.61 -22.56 39.69
N LEU A 873 -35.83 -21.81 38.92
CA LEU A 873 -36.01 -20.37 38.69
C LEU A 873 -36.64 -20.17 37.30
N SER A 874 -37.87 -19.64 37.28
CA SER A 874 -38.59 -19.26 36.06
C SER A 874 -38.68 -17.73 35.95
N CYS A 875 -38.13 -17.18 34.87
CA CYS A 875 -38.06 -15.74 34.63
C CYS A 875 -38.95 -15.31 33.44
N PRO A 876 -39.59 -14.14 33.49
CA PRO A 876 -40.54 -13.71 32.46
C PRO A 876 -39.92 -13.42 31.08
N TRP A 877 -38.60 -13.21 31.00
CA TRP A 877 -37.85 -12.98 29.74
C TRP A 877 -37.24 -14.26 29.14
N SER A 878 -37.42 -15.42 29.78
CA SER A 878 -36.86 -16.70 29.34
C SER A 878 -37.95 -17.76 29.24
N ARG A 879 -37.92 -18.57 28.17
CA ARG A 879 -38.77 -19.78 28.08
C ARG A 879 -38.17 -21.00 28.77
N SER A 880 -36.92 -20.89 29.22
CA SER A 880 -36.18 -21.95 29.91
C SER A 880 -36.17 -21.73 31.41
N GLU A 881 -36.49 -22.78 32.17
CA GLU A 881 -36.35 -22.80 33.63
C GLU A 881 -34.91 -23.14 34.00
N LEU A 882 -34.33 -22.40 34.96
CA LEU A 882 -32.97 -22.62 35.45
C LEU A 882 -33.02 -23.44 36.75
N GLN A 883 -32.43 -24.63 36.76
CA GLN A 883 -32.30 -25.45 37.96
C GLN A 883 -31.02 -25.12 38.72
N ILE A 884 -31.16 -24.59 39.94
CA ILE A 884 -30.03 -24.16 40.78
C ILE A 884 -29.85 -25.15 41.93
N PRO A 885 -28.74 -25.91 41.98
CA PRO A 885 -28.44 -26.80 43.10
C PRO A 885 -28.02 -26.02 44.35
N ILE A 886 -28.51 -26.43 45.51
CA ILE A 886 -28.22 -25.82 46.82
C ILE A 886 -27.83 -26.92 47.80
N LEU A 887 -26.70 -26.74 48.48
CA LEU A 887 -26.14 -27.72 49.40
C LEU A 887 -26.27 -27.24 50.85
N PHE A 888 -26.80 -28.11 51.71
CA PHE A 888 -26.91 -27.87 53.15
C PHE A 888 -25.99 -28.79 53.96
N GLN A 889 -25.36 -28.24 54.98
CA GLN A 889 -24.59 -28.95 56.00
C GLN A 889 -25.46 -29.22 57.24
N PRO A 890 -25.44 -30.41 57.85
CA PRO A 890 -26.18 -30.65 59.08
C PRO A 890 -25.62 -29.82 60.25
N ALA A 891 -26.50 -29.24 61.09
CA ALA A 891 -26.07 -28.49 62.28
C ALA A 891 -25.54 -29.40 63.39
N ILE A 892 -26.12 -30.60 63.54
CA ILE A 892 -25.72 -31.62 64.52
C ILE A 892 -25.75 -33.00 63.85
N GLU A 893 -24.93 -33.92 64.36
CA GLU A 893 -24.99 -35.35 64.01
C GLU A 893 -25.18 -36.21 65.27
N ALA A 894 -25.87 -37.34 65.14
CA ALA A 894 -26.03 -38.31 66.22
C ALA A 894 -25.54 -39.70 65.81
N SER A 895 -24.80 -40.36 66.70
CA SER A 895 -24.32 -41.74 66.55
C SER A 895 -24.52 -42.52 67.85
N CYS A 896 -24.39 -43.84 67.80
CA CYS A 896 -24.68 -44.70 68.94
C CYS A 896 -23.62 -45.81 69.07
N HIS A 897 -23.13 -46.06 70.27
CA HIS A 897 -22.12 -47.07 70.60
C HIS A 897 -22.61 -47.98 71.74
N LEU A 898 -22.26 -49.26 71.66
CA LEU A 898 -22.57 -50.26 72.68
C LEU A 898 -21.30 -50.66 73.44
N HIS A 899 -21.33 -50.52 74.77
CA HIS A 899 -20.23 -50.89 75.67
C HIS A 899 -20.59 -52.10 76.52
N THR A 900 -19.57 -52.89 76.89
CA THR A 900 -19.74 -54.15 77.63
C THR A 900 -18.85 -54.19 78.87
N CYS A 901 -19.44 -54.51 80.03
CA CYS A 901 -18.72 -54.82 81.27
C CYS A 901 -19.17 -56.17 81.80
N GLY A 902 -18.31 -57.21 81.69
CA GLY A 902 -18.75 -58.58 81.96
C GLY A 902 -19.91 -58.98 81.05
N THR A 903 -21.11 -59.15 81.61
CA THR A 903 -22.35 -59.41 80.86
C THR A 903 -23.22 -58.17 80.67
N GLN A 904 -23.06 -57.12 81.49
CA GLN A 904 -23.85 -55.88 81.40
C GLN A 904 -23.56 -55.08 80.12
N LYS A 905 -24.56 -54.32 79.67
CA LYS A 905 -24.55 -53.59 78.39
C LYS A 905 -24.96 -52.13 78.60
N PHE A 906 -24.19 -51.21 78.04
CA PHE A 906 -24.44 -49.78 78.15
C PHE A 906 -24.50 -49.13 76.76
N LEU A 907 -25.60 -48.43 76.49
CA LEU A 907 -25.84 -47.68 75.28
C LEU A 907 -25.37 -46.24 75.43
N GLN A 908 -24.45 -45.81 74.58
CA GLN A 908 -23.98 -44.43 74.53
C GLN A 908 -24.50 -43.75 73.26
N VAL A 909 -25.40 -42.79 73.38
CA VAL A 909 -25.78 -41.90 72.27
C VAL A 909 -24.87 -40.68 72.28
N ILE A 910 -24.26 -40.40 71.13
CA ILE A 910 -23.27 -39.35 70.94
C ILE A 910 -23.88 -38.32 70.00
N VAL A 911 -24.16 -37.11 70.51
CA VAL A 911 -24.62 -35.98 69.70
C VAL A 911 -23.47 -34.99 69.56
N LYS A 912 -23.05 -34.71 68.33
CA LYS A 912 -21.92 -33.83 68.03
C LYS A 912 -22.39 -32.57 67.32
N GLY A 913 -21.93 -31.42 67.80
CA GLY A 913 -22.15 -30.13 67.16
C GLY A 913 -21.20 -29.92 65.98
N LEU A 914 -21.75 -29.44 64.87
CA LEU A 914 -21.01 -29.27 63.62
C LEU A 914 -20.81 -27.79 63.29
N GLU A 915 -21.81 -27.09 62.75
CA GLU A 915 -21.59 -25.74 62.20
C GLU A 915 -22.48 -24.65 62.83
N SER A 916 -23.50 -25.02 63.62
CA SER A 916 -24.41 -24.06 64.27
C SER A 916 -24.37 -24.15 65.79
N HIS A 917 -24.69 -23.03 66.45
CA HIS A 917 -24.86 -22.92 67.89
C HIS A 917 -26.34 -23.15 68.22
N LEU A 918 -26.64 -24.25 68.90
CA LEU A 918 -28.00 -24.68 69.22
C LEU A 918 -28.13 -25.00 70.71
N TYR A 919 -29.34 -24.89 71.22
CA TYR A 919 -29.71 -25.48 72.52
C TYR A 919 -30.40 -26.81 72.30
N LEU A 920 -29.98 -27.87 72.99
CA LEU A 920 -30.64 -29.17 73.07
C LEU A 920 -31.44 -29.28 74.38
N THR A 921 -32.69 -29.75 74.27
CA THR A 921 -33.57 -29.97 75.42
C THR A 921 -34.36 -31.28 75.25
N GLU A 922 -34.85 -31.84 76.35
CA GLU A 922 -35.73 -33.02 76.35
C GLU A 922 -35.16 -34.26 75.61
N ALA A 923 -33.86 -34.55 75.78
CA ALA A 923 -33.24 -35.74 75.21
C ALA A 923 -33.83 -37.02 75.84
N ARG A 924 -34.35 -37.92 74.99
CA ARG A 924 -34.97 -39.18 75.40
C ARG A 924 -34.62 -40.27 74.41
N VAL A 925 -34.49 -41.48 74.93
CA VAL A 925 -34.35 -42.69 74.13
C VAL A 925 -35.58 -43.57 74.33
N ARG A 926 -36.17 -44.05 73.24
CA ARG A 926 -37.30 -44.99 73.25
C ARG A 926 -36.90 -46.29 72.56
N CYS A 927 -37.33 -47.40 73.13
CA CYS A 927 -37.18 -48.73 72.54
C CYS A 927 -38.56 -49.38 72.52
N ASP A 928 -39.02 -49.79 71.34
CA ASP A 928 -40.34 -50.38 71.14
C ASP A 928 -40.29 -51.92 71.12
N VAL A 929 -39.17 -52.52 71.56
CA VAL A 929 -38.97 -53.97 71.57
C VAL A 929 -39.39 -54.57 72.93
N PRO A 930 -40.32 -55.55 72.97
CA PRO A 930 -40.75 -56.19 74.21
C PRO A 930 -39.59 -56.93 74.92
N GLY A 931 -39.54 -56.88 76.25
CA GLY A 931 -38.51 -57.58 77.07
C GLY A 931 -37.16 -56.86 77.19
N VAL A 932 -37.04 -55.64 76.65
CA VAL A 932 -35.87 -54.76 76.79
C VAL A 932 -36.28 -53.49 77.54
N SER A 933 -35.65 -53.22 78.68
CA SER A 933 -35.76 -51.94 79.38
C SER A 933 -34.46 -51.14 79.26
N LEU A 934 -34.61 -49.82 79.06
CA LEU A 934 -33.51 -48.87 79.03
C LEU A 934 -33.58 -48.01 80.29
N VAL A 935 -32.55 -48.10 81.13
CA VAL A 935 -32.43 -47.27 82.33
C VAL A 935 -31.58 -46.06 81.98
N ASP A 936 -32.14 -44.86 82.17
CA ASP A 936 -31.43 -43.61 81.96
C ASP A 936 -30.40 -43.40 83.07
N LEU A 937 -29.12 -43.29 82.70
CA LEU A 937 -28.01 -43.07 83.62
C LEU A 937 -27.52 -41.60 83.59
N ASN A 938 -28.22 -40.70 82.89
CA ASN A 938 -27.82 -39.31 82.75
C ASN A 938 -28.20 -38.47 83.99
N PRO A 939 -27.46 -37.39 84.31
CA PRO A 939 -27.76 -36.55 85.47
C PRO A 939 -29.14 -35.86 85.36
N PRO A 940 -29.97 -35.85 86.42
CA PRO A 940 -31.32 -35.27 86.37
C PRO A 940 -31.36 -33.73 86.33
N THR A 941 -30.21 -33.04 86.48
CA THR A 941 -30.10 -31.57 86.57
C THR A 941 -30.02 -30.84 85.21
N LEU A 942 -29.99 -31.56 84.08
CA LEU A 942 -29.76 -30.96 82.75
C LEU A 942 -31.08 -30.61 82.02
N GLN A 943 -31.58 -29.38 82.19
CA GLN A 943 -32.76 -28.90 81.44
C GLN A 943 -32.45 -28.35 80.04
N ARG A 944 -31.23 -27.82 79.81
CA ARG A 944 -30.79 -27.27 78.51
C ARG A 944 -29.28 -27.43 78.34
N ILE A 945 -28.85 -27.98 77.19
CA ILE A 945 -27.44 -28.20 76.84
C ILE A 945 -27.12 -27.36 75.62
N GLU A 946 -26.14 -26.47 75.70
CA GLU A 946 -25.63 -25.76 74.54
C GLU A 946 -24.73 -26.69 73.71
N ILE A 947 -24.92 -26.73 72.40
CA ILE A 947 -24.11 -27.51 71.47
C ILE A 947 -23.61 -26.62 70.33
N TYR A 948 -22.32 -26.71 70.04
CA TYR A 948 -21.64 -25.94 69.01
C TYR A 948 -20.53 -26.77 68.36
N LYS A 949 -19.87 -26.22 67.33
CA LYS A 949 -18.78 -26.88 66.60
C LYS A 949 -17.74 -27.46 67.55
N SER A 950 -17.46 -28.76 67.42
CA SER A 950 -16.50 -29.55 68.24
C SER A 950 -16.98 -30.02 69.62
N LEU A 951 -18.11 -29.53 70.13
CA LEU A 951 -18.69 -30.08 71.36
C LEU A 951 -19.39 -31.41 71.06
N THR A 952 -19.14 -32.41 71.91
CA THR A 952 -19.80 -33.71 71.84
C THR A 952 -20.51 -33.99 73.16
N VAL A 953 -21.81 -34.24 73.08
CA VAL A 953 -22.68 -34.57 74.21
C VAL A 953 -22.90 -36.08 74.21
N PHE A 954 -22.66 -36.71 75.35
CA PHE A 954 -22.85 -38.16 75.54
C PHE A 954 -24.04 -38.40 76.45
N TYR A 955 -24.97 -39.22 75.98
CA TYR A 955 -26.07 -39.76 76.80
C TYR A 955 -25.84 -41.25 77.01
N LEU A 956 -25.88 -41.70 78.26
CA LEU A 956 -25.64 -43.09 78.65
C LEU A 956 -26.91 -43.75 79.19
N TYR A 957 -27.20 -44.96 78.74
CA TYR A 957 -28.33 -45.77 79.18
C TYR A 957 -27.86 -47.20 79.46
N GLU A 958 -28.30 -47.81 80.56
CA GLU A 958 -28.10 -49.25 80.77
C GLU A 958 -29.16 -50.03 79.99
N ILE A 959 -28.75 -51.06 79.26
CA ILE A 959 -29.66 -51.98 78.58
C ILE A 959 -29.86 -53.20 79.47
N GLN A 960 -31.09 -53.38 79.93
CA GLN A 960 -31.50 -54.56 80.67
C GLN A 960 -32.39 -55.40 79.74
N VAL A 961 -31.88 -56.58 79.38
CA VAL A 961 -32.58 -57.53 78.52
C VAL A 961 -32.97 -58.74 79.36
N GLU A 962 -34.23 -59.15 79.31
CA GLU A 962 -34.65 -60.38 79.98
C GLU A 962 -33.87 -61.60 79.44
N PRO A 963 -33.41 -62.53 80.30
CA PRO A 963 -32.61 -63.67 79.87
C PRO A 963 -33.39 -64.58 78.90
N LEU A 964 -32.89 -64.68 77.66
CA LEU A 964 -33.49 -65.46 76.58
C LEU A 964 -33.32 -66.97 76.81
N LYS A 965 -34.38 -67.75 76.56
CA LYS A 965 -34.35 -69.23 76.57
C LYS A 965 -33.47 -69.74 75.41
N ALA A 966 -32.62 -70.72 75.70
CA ALA A 966 -31.33 -70.99 75.06
C ALA A 966 -31.27 -71.40 73.56
N GLU A 967 -32.28 -71.12 72.72
CA GLU A 967 -32.30 -71.64 71.32
C GLU A 967 -32.74 -70.62 70.24
N ASN A 968 -32.83 -69.32 70.51
CA ASN A 968 -33.25 -68.33 69.50
C ASN A 968 -32.17 -67.28 69.13
N GLU A 969 -32.09 -66.94 67.84
CA GLU A 969 -31.30 -65.81 67.32
C GLU A 969 -31.67 -64.48 68.03
N LEU A 970 -30.67 -63.64 68.27
CA LEU A 970 -30.87 -62.37 68.98
C LEU A 970 -31.57 -61.33 68.09
N PRO A 971 -32.73 -60.78 68.49
CA PRO A 971 -33.44 -59.79 67.69
C PRO A 971 -32.70 -58.45 67.63
N VAL A 972 -32.84 -57.73 66.52
CA VAL A 972 -32.33 -56.36 66.38
C VAL A 972 -33.13 -55.43 67.29
N ILE A 973 -32.46 -54.76 68.24
CA ILE A 973 -33.11 -53.80 69.13
C ILE A 973 -33.10 -52.43 68.44
N LYS A 974 -34.28 -51.94 68.04
CA LYS A 974 -34.44 -50.61 67.43
C LYS A 974 -34.63 -49.55 68.49
N VAL A 975 -33.74 -48.56 68.49
CA VAL A 975 -33.68 -47.52 69.50
C VAL A 975 -33.83 -46.14 68.85
N HIS A 976 -34.80 -45.36 69.32
CA HIS A 976 -35.11 -44.03 68.81
C HIS A 976 -34.65 -42.96 69.80
N PHE A 977 -33.61 -42.22 69.43
CA PHE A 977 -33.19 -41.02 70.13
C PHE A 977 -33.96 -39.81 69.62
N ILE A 978 -34.53 -39.02 70.53
CA ILE A 978 -35.27 -37.81 70.23
C ILE A 978 -34.77 -36.70 71.16
N THR A 979 -34.52 -35.53 70.61
CA THR A 979 -34.24 -34.30 71.37
C THR A 979 -34.91 -33.12 70.67
N LYS A 980 -35.32 -32.12 71.43
CA LYS A 980 -35.69 -30.82 70.87
C LYS A 980 -34.46 -29.94 70.72
N TYR A 981 -34.49 -29.04 69.75
CA TYR A 981 -33.43 -28.06 69.54
C TYR A 981 -33.98 -26.68 69.17
N SER A 982 -33.24 -25.62 69.52
CA SER A 982 -33.53 -24.26 69.06
C SER A 982 -32.24 -23.50 68.77
N SER A 983 -32.30 -22.49 67.89
CA SER A 983 -31.17 -21.57 67.67
C SER A 983 -30.95 -20.70 68.90
N VAL A 984 -29.70 -20.33 69.18
CA VAL A 984 -29.38 -19.37 70.27
C VAL A 984 -30.08 -18.02 70.05
N GLU A 985 -30.26 -17.60 68.80
CA GLU A 985 -30.93 -16.33 68.44
C GLU A 985 -32.45 -16.38 68.68
N LYS A 986 -33.05 -17.57 68.54
CA LYS A 986 -34.50 -17.81 68.71
C LYS A 986 -34.74 -19.00 69.64
N PRO A 987 -34.46 -18.85 70.94
CA PRO A 987 -34.49 -19.97 71.88
C PRO A 987 -35.90 -20.51 72.14
N TYR A 988 -36.94 -19.71 71.84
CA TYR A 988 -38.37 -20.07 71.94
C TYR A 988 -38.82 -21.00 70.81
N LEU A 989 -38.14 -21.00 69.66
CA LEU A 989 -38.55 -21.78 68.49
C LEU A 989 -37.97 -23.21 68.55
N LEU A 990 -38.67 -24.09 69.28
CA LEU A 990 -38.28 -25.48 69.48
C LEU A 990 -38.65 -26.35 68.27
N ARG A 991 -37.63 -26.94 67.63
CA ARG A 991 -37.74 -27.92 66.55
C ARG A 991 -37.37 -29.32 67.05
N ASN A 992 -37.83 -30.36 66.35
CA ASN A 992 -37.57 -31.75 66.73
C ASN A 992 -36.37 -32.31 65.95
N PHE A 993 -35.45 -32.98 66.65
CA PHE A 993 -34.42 -33.83 66.07
C PHE A 993 -34.63 -35.27 66.52
N GLY A 994 -34.63 -36.21 65.58
CA GLY A 994 -34.83 -37.63 65.87
C GLY A 994 -33.89 -38.51 65.05
N CYS A 995 -33.30 -39.51 65.69
CA CYS A 995 -32.44 -40.53 65.08
C CYS A 995 -32.88 -41.92 65.51
N ALA A 996 -32.92 -42.88 64.58
CA ALA A 996 -33.12 -44.29 64.88
C ALA A 996 -31.81 -45.08 64.71
N PHE A 997 -31.47 -45.89 65.70
CA PHE A 997 -30.30 -46.78 65.74
C PHE A 997 -30.73 -48.25 65.83
N ASP A 998 -30.01 -49.13 65.15
CA ASP A 998 -30.22 -50.57 65.19
C ASP A 998 -29.10 -51.22 66.01
N LEU A 999 -29.44 -51.88 67.13
CA LEU A 999 -28.50 -52.58 68.00
C LEU A 999 -28.54 -54.08 67.73
N VAL A 1000 -27.35 -54.65 67.51
CA VAL A 1000 -27.13 -56.07 67.24
C VAL A 1000 -25.99 -56.59 68.10
N ASP A 1001 -25.87 -57.91 68.23
CA ASP A 1001 -24.69 -58.56 68.85
C ASP A 1001 -24.40 -58.09 70.29
N TYR A 1002 -25.45 -57.88 71.07
CA TYR A 1002 -25.41 -57.31 72.42
C TYR A 1002 -25.23 -58.34 73.54
N ILE A 1003 -24.73 -59.56 73.26
CA ILE A 1003 -24.41 -60.59 74.27
C ILE A 1003 -22.91 -60.86 74.29
N THR A 1004 -22.29 -60.89 75.48
CA THR A 1004 -20.88 -61.25 75.64
C THR A 1004 -20.66 -62.75 75.42
N LEU A 1005 -20.00 -63.14 74.34
CA LEU A 1005 -19.77 -64.56 74.00
C LEU A 1005 -18.47 -65.10 74.61
N PHE A 1006 -17.40 -64.31 74.62
CA PHE A 1006 -16.09 -64.74 75.12
C PHE A 1006 -15.48 -63.72 76.07
N LYS A 1007 -14.79 -64.24 77.09
CA LYS A 1007 -13.98 -63.47 78.03
C LYS A 1007 -12.50 -63.74 77.77
N ILE A 1008 -11.74 -62.68 77.61
CA ILE A 1008 -10.29 -62.72 77.42
C ILE A 1008 -9.62 -62.25 78.71
N HIS A 1009 -8.68 -63.06 79.19
CA HIS A 1009 -7.84 -62.72 80.33
C HIS A 1009 -6.39 -63.06 80.01
N ALA A 1010 -5.47 -62.12 80.20
CA ALA A 1010 -4.04 -62.34 79.98
C ALA A 1010 -3.21 -61.99 81.21
N GLN A 1011 -2.26 -62.85 81.55
CA GLN A 1011 -1.38 -62.71 82.70
C GLN A 1011 0.07 -62.89 82.25
N LEU A 1012 0.98 -62.04 82.75
CA LEU A 1012 2.41 -62.14 82.46
C LEU A 1012 3.13 -62.83 83.62
N GLU A 1013 3.92 -63.85 83.32
CA GLU A 1013 4.74 -64.62 84.25
C GLU A 1013 6.23 -64.49 83.88
N PRO A 1014 7.02 -63.69 84.61
CA PRO A 1014 8.46 -63.64 84.46
C PRO A 1014 9.16 -64.79 85.21
N ASN A 1015 10.34 -65.22 84.77
CA ASN A 1015 11.11 -66.28 85.45
C ASN A 1015 11.54 -65.92 86.89
N GLU A 1016 11.82 -64.63 87.18
CA GLU A 1016 12.04 -64.12 88.55
C GLU A 1016 11.43 -62.72 88.71
N LEU A 1017 11.87 -61.76 87.88
CA LEU A 1017 11.36 -60.37 87.81
C LEU A 1017 11.23 -59.95 86.34
N CYS A 1018 10.21 -59.15 86.01
CA CYS A 1018 10.03 -58.63 84.65
C CYS A 1018 11.06 -57.52 84.39
N ARG A 1019 12.14 -57.87 83.68
CA ARG A 1019 13.26 -56.97 83.37
C ARG A 1019 13.27 -56.59 81.90
N LEU A 1020 13.77 -55.40 81.61
CA LEU A 1020 14.03 -54.92 80.25
C LEU A 1020 14.80 -55.99 79.47
N ARG A 1021 14.39 -56.24 78.22
CA ARG A 1021 15.02 -57.20 77.30
C ARG A 1021 15.06 -58.67 77.77
N SER A 1022 14.45 -58.99 78.91
CA SER A 1022 14.29 -60.38 79.37
C SER A 1022 12.98 -60.95 78.89
N VAL A 1023 13.03 -62.14 78.29
CA VAL A 1023 11.82 -62.83 77.82
C VAL A 1023 10.96 -63.25 79.01
N CYS A 1024 9.68 -62.88 78.98
CA CYS A 1024 8.64 -63.23 79.93
C CYS A 1024 7.55 -64.02 79.22
N ASN A 1025 6.81 -64.84 79.96
CA ASN A 1025 5.74 -65.63 79.39
C ASN A 1025 4.39 -64.93 79.57
N LEU A 1026 3.66 -64.68 78.48
CA LEU A 1026 2.30 -64.15 78.45
C LEU A 1026 1.31 -65.32 78.32
N ASN A 1027 0.64 -65.62 79.43
CA ASN A 1027 -0.42 -66.61 79.52
C ASN A 1027 -1.76 -65.95 79.18
N LEU A 1028 -2.25 -66.23 77.98
CA LEU A 1028 -3.56 -65.82 77.48
C LEU A 1028 -4.60 -66.93 77.72
N LYS A 1029 -5.62 -66.65 78.53
CA LYS A 1029 -6.79 -67.50 78.73
C LYS A 1029 -8.02 -66.93 78.04
N ILE A 1030 -8.59 -67.69 77.12
CA ILE A 1030 -9.85 -67.36 76.44
C ILE A 1030 -10.92 -68.31 77.00
N THR A 1031 -12.00 -67.74 77.53
CA THR A 1031 -13.11 -68.49 78.15
C THR A 1031 -14.41 -68.23 77.41
N LYS A 1032 -15.15 -69.30 77.10
CA LYS A 1032 -16.50 -69.26 76.53
C LYS A 1032 -17.49 -68.92 77.65
N VAL A 1033 -18.25 -67.82 77.51
CA VAL A 1033 -19.21 -67.34 78.51
C VAL A 1033 -20.62 -67.88 78.25
N HIS A 1034 -21.00 -67.96 76.98
CA HIS A 1034 -22.27 -68.54 76.53
C HIS A 1034 -22.04 -69.50 75.36
N GLU A 1035 -22.89 -70.53 75.25
CA GLU A 1035 -22.93 -71.41 74.08
C GLU A 1035 -23.13 -70.61 72.81
N ASN A 1036 -22.29 -70.85 71.80
CA ASN A 1036 -22.29 -70.08 70.57
C ASN A 1036 -21.65 -70.89 69.42
N PRO A 1037 -21.99 -70.58 68.15
CA PRO A 1037 -21.56 -71.38 67.01
C PRO A 1037 -20.09 -71.15 66.58
N TYR A 1038 -19.35 -70.27 67.26
CA TYR A 1038 -17.99 -69.90 66.86
C TYR A 1038 -16.97 -70.83 67.52
N VAL A 1039 -16.59 -71.87 66.77
CA VAL A 1039 -15.72 -72.94 67.26
C VAL A 1039 -14.24 -72.60 67.08
N ASP A 1040 -13.82 -72.19 65.89
CA ASP A 1040 -12.42 -71.86 65.61
C ASP A 1040 -12.20 -70.34 65.72
N LEU A 1041 -11.22 -69.96 66.55
CA LEU A 1041 -10.93 -68.57 66.89
C LEU A 1041 -9.47 -68.27 66.58
N MET A 1042 -9.22 -67.08 66.01
CA MET A 1042 -7.88 -66.57 65.82
C MET A 1042 -7.62 -65.50 66.88
N TYR A 1043 -6.61 -65.71 67.71
CA TYR A 1043 -6.10 -64.68 68.60
C TYR A 1043 -4.92 -63.97 67.94
N GLU A 1044 -4.80 -62.69 68.25
CA GLU A 1044 -3.71 -61.84 67.82
C GLU A 1044 -3.30 -60.94 68.97
N VAL A 1045 -2.02 -60.98 69.31
CA VAL A 1045 -1.44 -60.09 70.30
C VAL A 1045 -0.95 -58.83 69.58
N LEU A 1046 -1.66 -57.74 69.84
CA LEU A 1046 -1.39 -56.41 69.34
C LEU A 1046 -0.53 -55.68 70.37
N THR A 1047 0.77 -55.59 70.10
CA THR A 1047 1.72 -54.81 70.91
C THR A 1047 2.07 -53.51 70.21
N ASP A 1048 2.29 -52.45 71.01
CA ASP A 1048 3.11 -51.33 70.56
C ASP A 1048 4.55 -51.82 70.48
N GLN A 1049 5.13 -51.75 69.27
CA GLN A 1049 6.48 -52.24 68.99
C GLN A 1049 7.57 -51.47 69.76
N ASN A 1050 7.24 -50.32 70.35
CA ASN A 1050 8.15 -49.59 71.23
C ASN A 1050 8.09 -50.08 72.68
N LEU A 1051 7.03 -50.78 73.08
CA LEU A 1051 6.80 -51.20 74.46
C LEU A 1051 7.02 -52.70 74.66
N TRP A 1052 6.60 -53.52 73.71
CA TRP A 1052 6.67 -54.98 73.80
C TRP A 1052 7.09 -55.62 72.46
N ALA A 1053 8.06 -56.52 72.52
CA ALA A 1053 8.38 -57.46 71.45
C ALA A 1053 7.73 -58.82 71.73
N VAL A 1054 6.98 -59.35 70.76
CA VAL A 1054 6.49 -60.73 70.83
C VAL A 1054 7.58 -61.65 70.26
N CYS A 1055 8.12 -62.52 71.11
CA CYS A 1055 9.19 -63.44 70.78
C CYS A 1055 8.60 -64.72 70.19
N GLY A 1056 8.21 -64.68 68.92
CA GLY A 1056 7.61 -65.82 68.23
C GLY A 1056 6.40 -65.42 67.40
N ARG A 1057 5.39 -66.30 67.34
CA ARG A 1057 4.15 -66.03 66.59
C ARG A 1057 3.21 -65.16 67.43
N SER A 1058 2.93 -63.95 66.96
CA SER A 1058 1.95 -63.04 67.58
C SER A 1058 0.49 -63.39 67.25
N ILE A 1059 0.27 -64.32 66.32
CA ILE A 1059 -1.05 -64.80 65.89
C ILE A 1059 -1.08 -66.33 65.98
N GLY A 1060 -2.20 -66.85 66.46
CA GLY A 1060 -2.49 -68.29 66.44
C GLY A 1060 -3.98 -68.57 66.31
N VAL A 1061 -4.30 -69.78 65.88
CA VAL A 1061 -5.68 -70.28 65.77
C VAL A 1061 -5.88 -71.35 66.84
N ILE A 1062 -6.97 -71.24 67.58
CA ILE A 1062 -7.42 -72.21 68.60
C ILE A 1062 -8.80 -72.73 68.24
N SER A 1063 -9.11 -73.95 68.67
CA SER A 1063 -10.45 -74.54 68.54
C SER A 1063 -11.07 -74.69 69.91
N MET A 1064 -12.29 -74.18 70.06
CA MET A 1064 -13.12 -74.21 71.28
C MET A 1064 -14.19 -75.32 71.21
N LYS A 1065 -14.04 -76.30 70.31
CA LYS A 1065 -15.09 -77.28 69.99
C LYS A 1065 -15.56 -78.10 71.19
N ASP A 1066 -14.61 -78.57 71.99
CA ASP A 1066 -14.85 -79.51 73.09
C ASP A 1066 -14.27 -78.98 74.42
N VAL A 1067 -13.99 -77.67 74.53
CA VAL A 1067 -13.36 -77.06 75.70
C VAL A 1067 -13.96 -75.68 76.00
N ASP A 1068 -14.31 -75.42 77.27
CA ASP A 1068 -14.86 -74.13 77.72
C ASP A 1068 -13.80 -73.03 77.86
N SER A 1069 -12.52 -73.41 77.97
CA SER A 1069 -11.43 -72.45 78.02
C SER A 1069 -10.15 -72.99 77.39
N HIS A 1070 -9.43 -72.14 76.67
CA HIS A 1070 -8.13 -72.45 76.11
C HIS A 1070 -7.08 -71.50 76.69
N SER A 1071 -5.94 -72.07 77.10
CA SER A 1071 -4.79 -71.32 77.64
C SER A 1071 -3.63 -71.40 76.66
N ILE A 1072 -3.11 -70.24 76.28
CA ILE A 1072 -2.04 -70.08 75.30
C ILE A 1072 -0.90 -69.37 76.00
N SER A 1073 0.30 -69.91 75.87
CA SER A 1073 1.53 -69.35 76.44
C SER A 1073 2.38 -68.78 75.31
N LEU A 1074 2.75 -67.50 75.41
CA LEU A 1074 3.47 -66.75 74.39
C LEU A 1074 4.66 -66.03 75.00
N ASP A 1075 5.81 -66.09 74.37
CA ASP A 1075 6.97 -65.35 74.87
C ASP A 1075 6.89 -63.89 74.42
N VAL A 1076 7.00 -62.97 75.37
CA VAL A 1076 7.04 -61.52 75.13
C VAL A 1076 8.16 -60.88 75.92
N MET A 1077 8.74 -59.82 75.39
CA MET A 1077 9.87 -59.14 75.97
C MET A 1077 9.53 -57.64 76.07
N PRO A 1078 9.62 -57.03 77.25
CA PRO A 1078 9.42 -55.60 77.38
C PRO A 1078 10.63 -54.84 76.81
N LEU A 1079 10.35 -53.78 76.07
CA LEU A 1079 11.34 -52.95 75.38
C LEU A 1079 11.54 -51.58 76.06
N SER A 1080 10.74 -51.27 77.07
CA SER A 1080 10.84 -50.04 77.85
C SER A 1080 10.66 -50.32 79.35
N THR A 1081 11.18 -49.45 80.20
CA THR A 1081 11.07 -49.54 81.67
C THR A 1081 9.88 -48.72 82.20
N GLY A 1082 9.33 -49.10 83.36
CA GLY A 1082 8.19 -48.41 83.99
C GLY A 1082 6.88 -49.20 83.90
N PHE A 1083 5.75 -48.55 84.16
CA PHE A 1083 4.42 -49.17 84.11
C PHE A 1083 3.91 -49.23 82.66
N LEU A 1084 4.10 -50.38 82.02
CA LEU A 1084 3.63 -50.61 80.66
C LEU A 1084 2.21 -51.18 80.64
N PRO A 1085 1.32 -50.71 79.74
CA PRO A 1085 0.05 -51.38 79.53
C PRO A 1085 0.26 -52.80 79.03
N MET A 1086 -0.62 -53.72 79.45
CA MET A 1086 -0.62 -55.09 78.95
C MET A 1086 -0.77 -55.14 77.43
N PRO A 1087 -0.09 -56.07 76.73
CA PRO A 1087 -0.33 -56.35 75.32
C PRO A 1087 -1.83 -56.52 75.04
N SER A 1088 -2.36 -55.79 74.06
CA SER A 1088 -3.77 -55.87 73.71
C SER A 1088 -4.01 -57.16 72.94
N ILE A 1089 -5.10 -57.86 73.22
CA ILE A 1089 -5.47 -59.09 72.50
C ILE A 1089 -6.71 -58.83 71.66
N ARG A 1090 -6.59 -59.07 70.36
CA ARG A 1090 -7.70 -59.13 69.42
C ARG A 1090 -8.08 -60.58 69.19
N LEU A 1091 -9.37 -60.87 69.35
CA LEU A 1091 -9.94 -62.18 69.05
C LEU A 1091 -10.87 -62.05 67.85
N SER A 1092 -10.77 -62.98 66.90
CA SER A 1092 -11.54 -62.99 65.65
C SER A 1092 -12.12 -64.37 65.39
N LYS A 1093 -13.28 -64.42 64.73
CA LYS A 1093 -13.89 -65.63 64.17
C LYS A 1093 -12.97 -66.14 63.06
N TYR A 1094 -12.49 -67.37 63.14
CA TYR A 1094 -11.60 -67.95 62.13
C TYR A 1094 -12.33 -68.98 61.29
N THR A 1095 -12.21 -68.87 59.97
CA THR A 1095 -12.68 -69.89 59.03
C THR A 1095 -11.49 -70.40 58.20
N ALA A 1096 -11.17 -71.68 58.34
CA ALA A 1096 -10.11 -72.34 57.57
C ALA A 1096 -10.52 -72.44 56.09
N GLY A 1097 -9.63 -72.04 55.18
CA GLY A 1097 -9.88 -72.10 53.73
C GLY A 1097 -9.95 -73.56 53.23
N GLY A 1098 -11.02 -73.91 52.53
CA GLY A 1098 -11.20 -75.24 51.94
C GLY A 1098 -10.25 -75.51 50.76
N LYS A 1099 -9.97 -76.80 50.47
CA LYS A 1099 -9.05 -77.25 49.39
C LYS A 1099 -9.49 -76.93 47.94
N ASN A 1100 -10.45 -76.02 47.72
CA ASN A 1100 -10.96 -75.67 46.39
C ASN A 1100 -10.41 -74.30 45.93
N LYS A 1101 -9.95 -74.25 44.66
CA LYS A 1101 -9.21 -73.15 44.00
C LYS A 1101 -9.90 -71.77 43.96
N THR A 1102 -11.12 -71.61 44.49
CA THR A 1102 -11.87 -70.35 44.48
C THR A 1102 -12.07 -69.72 45.87
N ASP A 1103 -11.68 -70.39 46.96
CA ASP A 1103 -11.67 -69.82 48.33
C ASP A 1103 -10.28 -70.02 48.97
N ALA A 1104 -9.27 -69.40 48.35
CA ALA A 1104 -7.86 -69.65 48.65
C ALA A 1104 -7.31 -68.93 49.91
N HIS A 1105 -8.14 -68.25 50.70
CA HIS A 1105 -7.66 -67.50 51.87
C HIS A 1105 -8.50 -67.78 53.10
N SER A 1106 -7.86 -68.25 54.18
CA SER A 1106 -8.46 -68.29 55.51
C SER A 1106 -8.90 -66.88 55.91
N LYS A 1107 -10.15 -66.72 56.35
CA LYS A 1107 -10.71 -65.40 56.70
C LYS A 1107 -10.82 -65.29 58.22
N ALA A 1108 -10.38 -64.16 58.74
CA ALA A 1108 -10.58 -63.78 60.13
C ALA A 1108 -11.49 -62.54 60.20
N HIS A 1109 -12.60 -62.65 60.92
CA HIS A 1109 -13.53 -61.54 61.14
C HIS A 1109 -13.52 -61.13 62.61
N PRO A 1110 -13.21 -59.86 62.95
CA PRO A 1110 -13.21 -59.42 64.34
C PRO A 1110 -14.62 -59.52 64.93
N PHE A 1111 -14.73 -59.86 66.20
CA PHE A 1111 -16.01 -59.79 66.88
C PHE A 1111 -16.43 -58.32 67.08
N PRO A 1112 -17.74 -58.01 67.01
CA PRO A 1112 -18.29 -56.74 67.43
C PRO A 1112 -17.94 -56.44 68.90
N PRO A 1113 -17.80 -55.15 69.31
CA PRO A 1113 -17.47 -54.77 70.68
C PRO A 1113 -18.43 -55.32 71.75
N GLY A 1114 -19.69 -55.60 71.38
CA GLY A 1114 -20.70 -56.16 72.27
C GLY A 1114 -20.47 -57.63 72.66
N GLN A 1115 -19.69 -58.39 71.88
CA GLN A 1115 -19.52 -59.84 72.02
C GLN A 1115 -18.27 -60.29 72.77
N LEU A 1116 -17.31 -59.39 72.99
CA LEU A 1116 -16.07 -59.72 73.70
C LEU A 1116 -15.90 -58.86 74.93
N TYR A 1117 -15.53 -59.49 76.04
CA TYR A 1117 -15.07 -58.78 77.22
C TYR A 1117 -13.60 -59.11 77.50
N ASN A 1118 -12.73 -58.11 77.39
CA ASN A 1118 -11.32 -58.24 77.76
C ASN A 1118 -11.11 -57.60 79.13
N SER A 1119 -10.83 -58.42 80.14
CA SER A 1119 -10.67 -57.94 81.52
C SER A 1119 -9.31 -57.30 81.79
N THR A 1120 -8.35 -57.39 80.87
CA THR A 1120 -6.96 -56.93 81.08
C THR A 1120 -6.62 -55.66 80.29
N LYS A 1121 -7.58 -55.14 79.52
CA LYS A 1121 -7.41 -53.96 78.65
C LYS A 1121 -6.98 -52.69 79.40
N SER A 1122 -7.20 -52.61 80.71
CA SER A 1122 -6.82 -51.49 81.57
C SER A 1122 -5.70 -51.82 82.57
N MET A 1123 -5.08 -53.00 82.49
CA MET A 1123 -4.01 -53.41 83.39
C MET A 1123 -2.64 -52.93 82.91
N GLN A 1124 -1.74 -52.65 83.86
CA GLN A 1124 -0.35 -52.27 83.61
C GLN A 1124 0.61 -53.15 84.43
N ILE A 1125 1.82 -53.36 83.91
CA ILE A 1125 2.89 -54.13 84.57
C ILE A 1125 4.14 -53.26 84.70
N HIS A 1126 4.80 -53.37 85.85
CA HIS A 1126 6.05 -52.66 86.11
C HIS A 1126 7.27 -53.44 85.59
N VAL A 1127 8.04 -52.81 84.69
CA VAL A 1127 9.27 -53.38 84.10
C VAL A 1127 10.50 -52.67 84.67
N ILE A 1128 11.46 -53.45 85.17
CA ILE A 1128 12.70 -52.98 85.82
C ILE A 1128 13.86 -52.95 84.80
N GLY A 1129 14.80 -52.00 84.89
CA GLY A 1129 15.97 -51.92 83.99
C GLY A 1129 17.04 -52.99 84.23
N GLU A 1130 17.99 -53.15 83.29
CA GLU A 1130 19.20 -53.98 83.46
C GLU A 1130 20.15 -53.30 84.47
N GLN A 1131 20.75 -54.08 85.38
CA GLN A 1131 21.85 -53.62 86.25
C GLN A 1131 23.19 -53.80 85.56
#